data_AF-A0A7J4Q2P1-F1
#
_entry.id   AF-A0A7J4Q2P1-F1
#
_cell.length_a   1.000
_cell.length_b   1.000
_cell.length_c   1.000
_cell.angle_alpha   90.00
_cell.angle_beta   90.00
_cell.angle_gamma   90.00
#
_symmetry.space_group_name_H-M   'P 1'
#
loop_
_entity.id
_entity.type
_entity.pdbx_description
1 polymer ?
#
loop_
_entity_poly.entity_id
_entity_poly.type
_entity_poly.pdbx_seq_one_letter_code
_entity_poly.pdbx_strand_id
1 'polypeptide(L)'
;GSLNTDGTWEGGFVGKGRWSASSTWLLVQFDRGELENMGWEVIWKDAHPEKSIVFSEEGTRIGGYRIADNTLVLHPPQYTEETCLEMLKESGGCSTEWSYMDLEGQLRTHDRTTITLLVGQGVNVEVNRELQASAGLILLMGLAIVVLLYVSLRRVSDVIIVMFALGTALLWMQGMIGHFSNITSMFGFSLIARSQFSNLLPILVLALGIDDSLHALHRYKEERAAKATPKASAEVTLSRVGRAIMLTSVTTMAAFAANLFSDIAALRSFGIEAALGILSAFILTGLWVPLIRLSVDEWLASRGRSTEPKKDATHLVPEDFLKRISSASGTWRNALVITAVAVLITIPAAYGMAQLEGDFAVEDFLDESSDFAIGVDEISKRFADEGEPANLLIVGDVLDPEVFAAIDVFRQDMDVLADGVPDKITRQPDGTIDILALDEMVFAAQGSLLLNPDPFVEAGWLVNETGHGMNCTEDSGGLLMDLSNRECLAFFYGFLSLNGVPGIGPIPDIPPSIVGLYIIPEVELDPTQPWLDINGEDARYEHMLIRFGMTSPEDFPGMAGGMEEIWRDLSSFTNLSTGDQLEAGAESEDKPLTWVMPTGRPVTRFVASTTMQEEMQSSLILGSLFVFGTLSVGFRSFKQASVTLVPILLVVVWLYGLMYVAGSSLNIVTVTIATISLGVGIDYCIHVTERYREGREMGETHQEALIGVGGACGLALVGSAASDIAGFSMIALSPMGLFSNFGLFSAAMIALSLIASLVLTTAALGLIASLDPDPVPPLEEA
;
A
#
# COMPACT_ATOMS: atom_id res chain seq x y z
N GLY A 1 14.74 16.79 -45.02
CA GLY A 1 14.55 15.52 -45.74
C GLY A 1 13.32 14.82 -45.20
N SER A 2 12.98 13.68 -45.79
CA SER A 2 11.98 12.72 -45.31
C SER A 2 12.69 11.54 -44.63
N LEU A 3 12.16 11.04 -43.51
CA LEU A 3 12.69 9.85 -42.84
C LEU A 3 11.95 8.62 -43.39
N ASN A 4 12.71 7.69 -43.94
CA ASN A 4 12.19 6.44 -44.49
C ASN A 4 12.03 5.38 -43.38
N THR A 5 11.22 4.36 -43.65
CA THR A 5 10.93 3.25 -42.71
C THR A 5 12.16 2.39 -42.36
N ASP A 6 13.24 2.50 -43.13
CA ASP A 6 14.53 1.84 -42.86
C ASP A 6 15.48 2.70 -41.99
N GLY A 7 15.00 3.84 -41.48
CA GLY A 7 15.76 4.75 -40.63
C GLY A 7 16.67 5.71 -41.41
N THR A 8 16.62 5.74 -42.74
CA THR A 8 17.45 6.63 -43.57
C THR A 8 16.74 7.94 -43.90
N TRP A 9 17.49 9.05 -44.00
CA TRP A 9 16.97 10.36 -44.40
C TRP A 9 17.16 10.59 -45.89
N GLU A 10 16.07 10.79 -46.63
CA GLU A 10 16.08 11.18 -48.04
C GLU A 10 16.00 12.71 -48.19
N GLY A 11 16.85 13.30 -49.04
CA GLY A 11 16.87 14.75 -49.27
C GLY A 11 17.20 15.59 -48.03
N GLY A 12 17.83 15.00 -47.01
CA GLY A 12 18.36 15.71 -45.84
C GLY A 12 19.70 16.38 -46.15
N PHE A 13 19.99 17.52 -45.53
CA PHE A 13 21.34 18.08 -45.48
C PHE A 13 21.86 17.94 -44.04
N VAL A 14 23.10 17.45 -43.90
CA VAL A 14 23.75 17.34 -42.60
C VAL A 14 24.49 18.65 -42.34
N GLY A 15 24.16 19.33 -41.24
CA GLY A 15 24.78 20.59 -40.84
C GLY A 15 24.79 20.74 -39.32
N LYS A 16 25.65 21.63 -38.81
CA LYS A 16 25.65 22.01 -37.39
C LYS A 16 24.59 23.09 -37.19
N GLY A 17 23.50 22.74 -36.52
CA GLY A 17 22.43 23.67 -36.15
C GLY A 17 21.94 23.38 -34.73
N ARG A 18 21.50 24.41 -34.03
CA ARG A 18 20.65 24.25 -32.84
C ARG A 18 19.25 23.98 -33.37
N TRP A 19 18.67 22.82 -33.05
CA TRP A 19 17.25 22.60 -33.24
C TRP A 19 16.52 23.53 -32.28
N SER A 20 15.99 24.65 -32.79
CA SER A 20 15.04 25.48 -32.03
C SER A 20 13.64 24.96 -32.33
N ALA A 21 13.37 23.72 -31.93
CA ALA A 21 12.00 23.33 -31.64
C ALA A 21 11.79 23.65 -30.16
N SER A 22 10.79 24.46 -29.82
CA SER A 22 10.43 24.73 -28.43
C SER A 22 10.02 23.45 -27.67
N SER A 23 9.72 22.38 -28.40
CA SER A 23 9.46 21.02 -27.92
C SER A 23 9.56 20.04 -29.11
N THR A 24 10.31 18.94 -28.99
CA THR A 24 10.26 17.81 -29.94
C THR A 24 9.73 16.61 -29.17
N TRP A 25 8.68 15.98 -29.68
CA TRP A 25 8.04 14.83 -29.05
C TRP A 25 8.40 13.58 -29.86
N LEU A 26 8.81 12.51 -29.17
CA LEU A 26 9.01 11.20 -29.75
C LEU A 26 8.03 10.25 -29.07
N LEU A 27 6.99 9.84 -29.78
CA LEU A 27 6.10 8.78 -29.33
C LEU A 27 6.69 7.44 -29.81
N VAL A 28 6.98 6.55 -28.86
CA VAL A 28 7.41 5.19 -29.14
C VAL A 28 6.36 4.25 -28.59
N GLN A 29 5.64 3.57 -29.47
CA GLN A 29 4.64 2.57 -29.11
C GLN A 29 5.20 1.19 -29.40
N PHE A 30 5.18 0.33 -28.39
CA PHE A 30 5.58 -1.07 -28.53
C PHE A 30 4.34 -1.96 -28.55
N ASP A 31 4.36 -2.98 -29.41
CA ASP A 31 3.40 -4.07 -29.34
C ASP A 31 3.79 -5.01 -28.19
N ARG A 32 2.86 -5.20 -27.25
CA ARG A 32 3.11 -6.00 -26.06
C ARG A 32 3.28 -7.49 -26.40
N GLY A 33 2.45 -8.04 -27.29
CA GLY A 33 2.50 -9.46 -27.64
C GLY A 33 3.80 -9.81 -28.37
N GLU A 34 4.26 -8.92 -29.25
CA GLU A 34 5.56 -9.09 -29.92
C GLU A 34 6.74 -9.00 -28.95
N LEU A 35 6.71 -8.08 -27.98
CA LEU A 35 7.75 -8.00 -26.94
C LEU A 35 7.83 -9.31 -26.12
N GLU A 36 6.69 -9.83 -25.68
CA GLU A 36 6.62 -11.10 -24.93
C GLU A 36 7.14 -12.27 -25.78
N ASN A 37 6.80 -12.32 -27.07
CA ASN A 37 7.32 -13.32 -28.02
C ASN A 37 8.84 -13.24 -28.21
N MET A 38 9.40 -12.03 -28.13
CA MET A 38 10.85 -11.76 -28.17
C MET A 38 11.57 -12.05 -26.84
N GLY A 39 10.86 -12.57 -25.83
CA GLY A 39 11.40 -12.91 -24.52
C GLY A 39 11.54 -11.73 -23.57
N TRP A 40 10.89 -10.60 -23.86
CA TRP A 40 10.82 -9.46 -22.95
C TRP A 40 9.63 -9.58 -22.00
N GLU A 41 9.87 -9.27 -20.74
CA GLU A 41 8.87 -9.18 -19.70
C GLU A 41 8.46 -7.72 -19.47
N VAL A 42 7.16 -7.48 -19.55
CA VAL A 42 6.54 -6.17 -19.24
C VAL A 42 6.19 -6.02 -17.77
N ILE A 43 6.24 -7.12 -17.00
CA ILE A 43 6.05 -7.12 -15.56
C ILE A 43 7.41 -7.35 -14.91
N TRP A 44 7.94 -6.32 -14.23
CA TRP A 44 9.26 -6.37 -13.59
C TRP A 44 9.46 -7.58 -12.67
N LYS A 45 8.42 -7.97 -11.93
CA LYS A 45 8.46 -9.10 -11.00
C LYS A 45 8.76 -10.43 -11.69
N ASP A 46 8.32 -10.57 -12.95
CA ASP A 46 8.45 -11.79 -13.74
C ASP A 46 9.74 -11.79 -14.57
N ALA A 47 10.43 -10.63 -14.63
CA ALA A 47 11.70 -10.47 -15.31
C ALA A 47 12.88 -11.09 -14.54
N HIS A 48 13.92 -11.42 -15.28
CA HIS A 48 15.18 -11.90 -14.74
C HIS A 48 15.80 -10.87 -13.79
N PRO A 49 16.11 -11.24 -12.53
CA PRO A 49 16.66 -10.29 -11.58
C PRO A 49 18.16 -10.07 -11.84
N GLU A 50 18.51 -8.86 -12.28
CA GLU A 50 19.91 -8.49 -12.55
C GLU A 50 20.71 -8.29 -11.26
N LYS A 51 21.62 -9.24 -10.98
CA LYS A 51 22.43 -9.29 -9.75
C LYS A 51 23.94 -9.30 -10.02
N SER A 52 24.36 -9.24 -11.28
CA SER A 52 25.76 -9.38 -11.66
C SER A 52 26.59 -8.20 -11.14
N ILE A 53 27.81 -8.49 -10.67
CA ILE A 53 28.78 -7.45 -10.28
C ILE A 53 29.91 -7.51 -11.30
N VAL A 54 30.04 -6.44 -12.09
CA VAL A 54 31.04 -6.33 -13.14
C VAL A 54 32.02 -5.22 -12.77
N PHE A 55 33.29 -5.59 -12.59
CA PHE A 55 34.36 -4.62 -12.38
C PHE A 55 34.90 -4.18 -13.74
N SER A 56 34.72 -2.90 -14.08
CA SER A 56 35.18 -2.31 -15.36
C SER A 56 36.09 -1.10 -15.13
N GLU A 57 36.84 -0.68 -16.15
CA GLU A 57 37.68 0.54 -16.08
C GLU A 57 36.84 1.83 -15.89
N GLU A 58 35.55 1.79 -16.25
CA GLU A 58 34.60 2.89 -16.08
C GLU A 58 33.94 2.94 -14.70
N GLY A 59 34.28 2.00 -13.81
CA GLY A 59 33.74 1.87 -12.45
C GLY A 59 33.18 0.48 -12.14
N THR A 60 32.89 0.25 -10.86
CA THR A 60 32.19 -0.96 -10.41
C THR A 60 30.72 -0.86 -10.81
N ARG A 61 30.26 -1.83 -11.58
CA ARG A 61 28.84 -2.01 -11.94
C ARG A 61 28.24 -3.06 -11.02
N ILE A 62 27.11 -2.73 -10.40
CA ILE A 62 26.37 -3.61 -9.49
C ILE A 62 24.94 -3.68 -10.03
N GLY A 63 24.62 -4.78 -10.70
CA GLY A 63 23.43 -4.89 -11.53
C GLY A 63 23.41 -3.83 -12.65
N GLY A 64 22.23 -3.28 -12.93
CA GLY A 64 22.03 -2.19 -13.91
C GLY A 64 22.45 -0.79 -13.42
N TYR A 65 23.43 -0.69 -12.52
CA TYR A 65 23.89 0.59 -11.95
C TYR A 65 25.42 0.66 -11.92
N ARG A 66 25.95 1.88 -12.04
CA ARG A 66 27.37 2.20 -11.83
C ARG A 66 27.53 3.30 -10.79
N ILE A 67 28.65 3.29 -10.07
CA ILE A 67 29.01 4.38 -9.17
C ILE A 67 29.78 5.45 -9.96
N ALA A 68 29.24 6.66 -10.01
CA ALA A 68 29.87 7.82 -10.65
C ALA A 68 29.69 9.08 -9.79
N ASP A 69 30.76 9.84 -9.56
CA ASP A 69 30.72 11.08 -8.77
C ASP A 69 30.04 10.94 -7.39
N ASN A 70 30.29 9.83 -6.69
CA ASN A 70 29.66 9.49 -5.41
C ASN A 70 28.13 9.28 -5.47
N THR A 71 27.57 9.19 -6.66
CA THR A 71 26.15 8.90 -6.91
C THR A 71 25.99 7.55 -7.59
N LEU A 72 24.90 6.85 -7.27
CA LEU A 72 24.49 5.66 -8.00
C LEU A 72 23.81 6.15 -9.29
N VAL A 73 24.45 5.91 -10.43
CA VAL A 73 23.91 6.30 -11.73
C VAL A 73 23.44 5.06 -12.45
N LEU A 74 22.27 5.14 -13.05
CA LEU A 74 21.72 4.08 -13.87
C LEU A 74 22.68 3.73 -15.01
N HIS A 75 22.94 2.44 -15.17
CA HIS A 75 23.69 1.89 -16.29
C HIS A 75 23.11 0.53 -16.62
N PRO A 76 21.96 0.50 -17.31
CA PRO A 76 21.20 -0.72 -17.52
C PRO A 76 22.01 -1.72 -18.36
N PRO A 77 21.74 -3.02 -18.19
CA PRO A 77 22.35 -4.06 -19.00
C PRO A 77 21.87 -3.95 -20.45
N GLN A 78 22.79 -4.15 -21.40
CA GLN A 78 22.46 -4.19 -22.82
C GLN A 78 22.06 -5.61 -23.21
N TYR A 79 20.76 -5.89 -23.19
CA TYR A 79 20.22 -7.18 -23.57
C TYR A 79 19.88 -7.23 -25.07
N THR A 80 20.09 -8.41 -25.67
CA THR A 80 19.62 -8.74 -27.02
C THR A 80 18.44 -9.69 -26.93
N GLU A 81 17.60 -9.76 -27.97
CA GLU A 81 16.50 -10.73 -28.07
C GLU A 81 16.96 -12.16 -27.75
N GLU A 82 18.10 -12.58 -28.31
CA GLU A 82 18.68 -13.90 -28.06
C GLU A 82 18.99 -14.14 -26.58
N THR A 83 19.52 -13.12 -25.89
CA THR A 83 19.81 -13.16 -24.45
C THR A 83 18.51 -13.29 -23.65
N CYS A 84 17.48 -12.56 -24.04
CA CYS A 84 16.18 -12.55 -23.36
C CYS A 84 15.46 -13.89 -23.49
N LEU A 85 15.46 -14.47 -24.69
CA LEU A 85 14.93 -15.81 -24.93
C LEU A 85 15.72 -16.92 -24.21
N GLU A 86 17.01 -16.73 -23.94
CA GLU A 86 17.78 -17.63 -23.08
C GLU A 86 17.41 -17.47 -21.61
N MET A 87 17.35 -16.25 -21.08
CA MET A 87 16.97 -15.98 -19.69
C MET A 87 15.56 -16.47 -19.35
N LEU A 88 14.62 -16.32 -20.30
CA LEU A 88 13.24 -16.79 -20.17
C LEU A 88 13.16 -18.29 -19.85
N LYS A 89 14.11 -19.10 -20.34
CA LYS A 89 14.16 -20.54 -20.08
C LYS A 89 14.67 -20.89 -18.68
N GLU A 90 15.41 -19.98 -18.03
CA GLU A 90 16.02 -20.24 -16.72
C GLU A 90 15.23 -19.64 -15.55
N SER A 91 14.84 -18.36 -15.64
CA SER A 91 14.33 -17.62 -14.48
C SER A 91 13.48 -16.37 -14.79
N GLY A 92 13.07 -16.18 -16.05
CA GLY A 92 12.25 -15.04 -16.49
C GLY A 92 12.90 -14.29 -17.66
N GLY A 93 12.09 -13.59 -18.47
CA GLY A 93 12.59 -12.83 -19.62
C GLY A 93 13.33 -11.54 -19.22
N CYS A 94 13.78 -10.76 -20.21
CA CYS A 94 14.41 -9.46 -19.93
C CYS A 94 13.37 -8.42 -19.55
N SER A 95 13.63 -7.60 -18.52
CA SER A 95 12.72 -6.50 -18.24
C SER A 95 12.76 -5.44 -19.33
N THR A 96 11.59 -5.10 -19.87
CA THR A 96 11.40 -3.95 -20.78
C THR A 96 11.75 -2.62 -20.13
N GLU A 97 11.64 -2.50 -18.81
CA GLU A 97 11.94 -1.27 -18.07
C GLU A 97 13.39 -0.82 -18.27
N TRP A 98 14.33 -1.77 -18.36
CA TRP A 98 15.73 -1.44 -18.61
C TRP A 98 15.95 -0.70 -19.93
N SER A 99 15.19 -1.04 -20.97
CA SER A 99 15.28 -0.38 -22.28
C SER A 99 14.80 1.06 -22.22
N TYR A 100 13.73 1.33 -21.46
CA TYR A 100 13.23 2.68 -21.23
C TYR A 100 14.23 3.53 -20.47
N MET A 101 14.79 2.98 -19.39
CA MET A 101 15.76 3.66 -18.56
C MET A 101 17.09 3.89 -19.30
N ASP A 102 17.50 2.97 -20.19
CA ASP A 102 18.70 3.16 -21.05
C ASP A 102 18.48 4.30 -22.04
N LEU A 103 17.34 4.29 -22.75
CA LEU A 103 16.99 5.33 -23.70
C LEU A 103 16.95 6.70 -23.03
N GLU A 104 16.30 6.80 -21.87
CA GLU A 104 16.29 8.02 -21.07
C GLU A 104 17.71 8.44 -20.67
N GLY A 105 18.50 7.52 -20.11
CA GLY A 105 19.87 7.78 -19.69
C GLY A 105 20.75 8.30 -20.84
N GLN A 106 20.62 7.72 -22.04
CA GLN A 106 21.32 8.17 -23.23
C GLN A 106 20.88 9.58 -23.66
N LEU A 107 19.58 9.87 -23.67
CA LEU A 107 19.03 11.19 -23.97
C LEU A 107 19.58 12.24 -23.01
N ARG A 108 19.52 11.98 -21.69
CA ARG A 108 19.96 12.91 -20.63
C ARG A 108 21.47 13.13 -20.62
N THR A 109 22.24 12.14 -21.06
CA THR A 109 23.72 12.26 -21.17
C THR A 109 24.12 13.27 -22.24
N HIS A 110 23.34 13.36 -23.33
CA HIS A 110 23.64 14.23 -24.46
C HIS A 110 22.86 15.55 -24.45
N ASP A 111 21.73 15.60 -23.74
CA ASP A 111 20.87 16.77 -23.62
C ASP A 111 20.35 16.95 -22.18
N ARG A 112 20.78 18.04 -21.54
CA ARG A 112 20.36 18.40 -20.17
C ARG A 112 19.05 19.19 -20.12
N THR A 113 18.44 19.47 -21.26
CA THR A 113 17.18 20.21 -21.39
C THR A 113 15.99 19.33 -21.77
N THR A 114 16.22 18.04 -21.99
CA THR A 114 15.17 17.06 -22.26
C THR A 114 14.52 16.61 -20.96
N ILE A 115 13.20 16.75 -20.89
CA ILE A 115 12.35 16.10 -19.89
C ILE A 115 11.82 14.84 -20.56
N THR A 116 12.05 13.67 -19.96
CA THR A 116 11.50 12.40 -20.41
C THR A 116 10.41 11.99 -19.44
N LEU A 117 9.18 11.84 -19.93
CA LEU A 117 8.05 11.37 -19.14
C LEU A 117 7.64 9.99 -19.66
N LEU A 118 7.76 8.96 -18.83
CA LEU A 118 7.29 7.62 -19.16
C LEU A 118 5.83 7.43 -18.72
N VAL A 119 4.89 7.63 -19.64
CA VAL A 119 3.46 7.46 -19.34
C VAL A 119 3.09 5.98 -19.40
N GLY A 120 2.36 5.48 -18.39
CA GLY A 120 1.85 4.10 -18.34
C GLY A 120 2.75 3.09 -17.61
N GLN A 121 4.08 3.21 -17.72
CA GLN A 121 5.05 2.37 -17.00
C GLN A 121 5.97 3.15 -16.03
N GLY A 122 5.95 4.49 -16.06
CA GLY A 122 6.87 5.34 -15.29
C GLY A 122 6.77 5.19 -13.78
N VAL A 123 5.59 4.88 -13.23
CA VAL A 123 5.41 4.70 -11.78
C VAL A 123 6.23 3.51 -11.25
N ASN A 124 6.19 2.36 -11.93
CA ASN A 124 6.95 1.18 -11.50
C ASN A 124 8.47 1.44 -11.56
N VAL A 125 8.92 2.08 -12.63
CA VAL A 125 10.32 2.47 -12.84
C VAL A 125 10.80 3.42 -11.75
N GLU A 126 10.01 4.46 -11.46
CA GLU A 126 10.36 5.49 -10.48
C GLU A 126 10.32 4.96 -9.05
N VAL A 127 9.30 4.17 -8.68
CA VAL A 127 9.25 3.52 -7.36
C VAL A 127 10.46 2.60 -7.15
N ASN A 128 10.84 1.82 -8.17
CA ASN A 128 12.03 0.98 -8.11
C ASN A 128 13.30 1.81 -7.93
N ARG A 129 13.42 2.95 -8.61
CA ARG A 129 14.55 3.88 -8.46
C ARG A 129 14.65 4.40 -7.02
N GLU A 130 13.53 4.80 -6.43
CA GLU A 130 13.48 5.33 -5.07
C GLU A 130 13.76 4.27 -4.00
N LEU A 131 13.27 3.05 -4.18
CA LEU A 131 13.59 1.92 -3.29
C LEU A 131 15.10 1.63 -3.25
N GLN A 132 15.79 1.79 -4.38
CA GLN A 132 17.24 1.57 -4.45
C GLN A 132 18.03 2.76 -3.89
N ALA A 133 17.60 3.99 -4.15
CA ALA A 133 18.17 5.18 -3.53
C ALA A 133 18.07 5.13 -1.99
N SER A 134 16.99 4.55 -1.47
CA SER A 134 16.74 4.39 -0.03
C SER A 134 17.71 3.43 0.70
N ALA A 135 18.52 2.65 0.00
CA ALA A 135 19.53 1.78 0.62
C ALA A 135 20.54 2.56 1.48
N GLY A 136 20.88 3.79 1.08
CA GLY A 136 21.73 4.69 1.86
C GLY A 136 21.13 5.07 3.21
N LEU A 137 19.83 5.30 3.27
CA LEU A 137 19.10 5.61 4.51
C LEU A 137 19.11 4.42 5.48
N ILE A 138 18.95 3.20 4.97
CA ILE A 138 19.00 1.98 5.79
C ILE A 138 20.38 1.80 6.44
N LEU A 139 21.47 2.04 5.69
CA LEU A 139 22.83 1.99 6.23
C LEU A 139 23.05 3.05 7.33
N LEU A 140 22.55 4.27 7.11
CA LEU A 140 22.65 5.36 8.07
C LEU A 140 21.85 5.07 9.34
N MET A 141 20.65 4.50 9.20
CA MET A 141 19.83 4.00 10.31
C MET A 141 20.59 2.94 11.12
N GLY A 142 21.20 1.95 10.47
CA GLY A 142 22.02 0.93 11.14
C GLY A 142 23.18 1.54 11.94
N LEU A 143 23.84 2.55 11.39
CA LEU A 143 24.91 3.28 12.10
C LEU A 143 24.37 4.05 13.31
N ALA A 144 23.23 4.74 13.16
CA ALA A 144 22.57 5.46 14.25
C ALA A 144 22.15 4.52 15.39
N ILE A 145 21.57 3.36 15.06
CA ILE A 145 21.21 2.31 16.03
C ILE A 145 22.45 1.83 16.79
N VAL A 146 23.57 1.56 16.12
CA VAL A 146 24.81 1.15 16.78
C VAL A 146 25.30 2.20 17.78
N VAL A 147 25.23 3.48 17.41
CA VAL A 147 25.61 4.59 18.30
C VAL A 147 24.66 4.65 19.51
N LEU A 148 23.35 4.55 19.30
CA LEU A 148 22.36 4.58 20.37
C LEU A 148 22.47 3.38 21.32
N LEU A 149 22.62 2.18 20.78
CA LEU A 149 22.88 0.96 21.55
C LEU A 149 24.16 1.11 22.37
N TYR A 150 25.22 1.69 21.81
CA TYR A 150 26.44 1.97 22.56
C TYR A 150 26.21 2.99 23.68
N VAL A 151 25.45 4.06 23.44
CA VAL A 151 25.12 5.06 24.47
C VAL A 151 24.27 4.47 25.60
N SER A 152 23.32 3.60 25.26
CA SER A 152 22.41 2.93 26.20
C SER A 152 23.12 1.82 27.00
N LEU A 153 23.78 0.88 26.32
CA LEU A 153 24.40 -0.29 26.93
C LEU A 153 25.82 -0.02 27.46
N ARG A 154 26.54 0.95 26.88
CA ARG A 154 27.92 1.37 27.26
C ARG A 154 28.96 0.27 27.33
N ARG A 155 28.74 -0.83 26.60
CA ARG A 155 29.63 -1.98 26.56
C ARG A 155 29.65 -2.59 25.16
N VAL A 156 30.82 -2.59 24.53
CA VAL A 156 31.00 -3.05 23.14
C VAL A 156 30.56 -4.51 22.96
N SER A 157 30.82 -5.39 23.94
CA SER A 157 30.36 -6.79 23.85
C SER A 157 28.84 -6.89 23.75
N ASP A 158 28.11 -6.03 24.45
CA ASP A 158 26.65 -6.06 24.48
C ASP A 158 26.11 -5.58 23.14
N VAL A 159 26.64 -4.47 22.61
CA VAL A 159 26.28 -3.96 21.28
C VAL A 159 26.53 -5.01 20.19
N ILE A 160 27.67 -5.71 20.22
CA ILE A 160 27.97 -6.77 19.23
C ILE A 160 26.98 -7.93 19.34
N ILE A 161 26.64 -8.37 20.56
CA ILE A 161 25.66 -9.45 20.77
C ILE A 161 24.30 -9.05 20.20
N VAL A 162 23.84 -7.83 20.50
CA VAL A 162 22.56 -7.30 20.01
C VAL A 162 22.55 -7.20 18.49
N MET A 163 23.57 -6.59 17.87
CA MET A 163 23.65 -6.47 16.42
C MET A 163 23.70 -7.83 15.71
N PHE A 164 24.39 -8.81 16.30
CA PHE A 164 24.43 -10.16 15.76
C PHE A 164 23.07 -10.86 15.86
N ALA A 165 22.38 -10.72 16.99
CA ALA A 165 21.03 -11.25 17.17
C ALA A 165 20.04 -10.61 16.20
N LEU A 166 20.04 -9.28 16.07
CA LEU A 166 19.20 -8.53 15.14
C LEU A 166 19.44 -8.90 13.68
N GLY A 167 20.71 -8.95 13.24
CA GLY A 167 21.05 -9.38 11.89
C GLY A 167 20.58 -10.81 11.60
N THR A 168 20.73 -11.71 12.58
CA THR A 168 20.23 -13.08 12.46
C THR A 168 18.70 -13.13 12.45
N ALA A 169 18.02 -12.27 13.22
CA ALA A 169 16.56 -12.19 13.25
C ALA A 169 15.99 -11.73 11.92
N LEU A 170 16.60 -10.74 11.27
CA LEU A 170 16.23 -10.33 9.91
C LEU A 170 16.43 -11.44 8.88
N LEU A 171 17.53 -12.19 8.99
CA LEU A 171 17.77 -13.35 8.12
C LEU A 171 16.73 -14.46 8.35
N TRP A 172 16.40 -14.76 9.60
CA TRP A 172 15.36 -15.73 9.97
C TRP A 172 13.99 -15.28 9.48
N MET A 173 13.64 -14.01 9.64
CA MET A 173 12.41 -13.43 9.11
C MET A 173 12.30 -13.68 7.61
N GLN A 174 13.31 -13.28 6.81
CA GLN A 174 13.29 -13.46 5.35
C GLN A 174 13.22 -14.94 4.96
N GLY A 175 13.99 -15.80 5.66
CA GLY A 175 13.95 -17.25 5.46
C GLY A 175 12.58 -17.86 5.77
N MET A 176 11.97 -17.50 6.89
CA MET A 176 10.65 -18.01 7.28
C MET A 176 9.55 -17.52 6.34
N ILE A 177 9.59 -16.27 5.88
CA ILE A 177 8.66 -15.75 4.87
C ILE A 177 8.76 -16.59 3.59
N GLY A 178 9.97 -16.85 3.09
CA GLY A 178 10.19 -17.67 1.90
C GLY A 178 9.74 -19.11 2.07
N HIS A 179 10.07 -19.75 3.20
CA HIS A 179 9.62 -21.11 3.49
C HIS A 179 8.10 -21.20 3.66
N PHE A 180 7.48 -20.24 4.35
CA PHE A 180 6.03 -20.19 4.52
C PHE A 180 5.32 -20.02 3.17
N SER A 181 5.78 -19.08 2.34
CA SER A 181 5.26 -18.88 0.98
C SER A 181 5.30 -20.19 0.16
N ASN A 182 6.45 -20.86 0.12
CA ASN A 182 6.61 -22.13 -0.61
C ASN A 182 5.71 -23.26 -0.07
N ILE A 183 5.59 -23.38 1.26
CA ILE A 183 4.70 -24.35 1.91
C ILE A 183 3.25 -24.07 1.51
N THR A 184 2.79 -22.83 1.58
CA THR A 184 1.41 -22.48 1.24
C THR A 184 1.10 -22.73 -0.24
N SER A 185 2.03 -22.37 -1.14
CA SER A 185 1.89 -22.65 -2.58
C SER A 185 1.83 -24.15 -2.89
N MET A 186 2.53 -24.99 -2.11
CA MET A 186 2.46 -26.45 -2.26
C MET A 186 1.05 -27.00 -1.99
N PHE A 187 0.28 -26.36 -1.12
CA PHE A 187 -1.11 -26.73 -0.83
C PHE A 187 -2.13 -26.02 -1.73
N GLY A 188 -1.69 -25.26 -2.74
CA GLY A 188 -2.57 -24.60 -3.71
C GLY A 188 -3.17 -23.27 -3.24
N PHE A 189 -2.67 -22.68 -2.16
CA PHE A 189 -3.10 -21.35 -1.71
C PHE A 189 -1.91 -20.42 -1.48
N SER A 190 -1.89 -19.23 -2.10
CA SER A 190 -0.84 -18.22 -1.89
C SER A 190 -1.29 -17.19 -0.87
N LEU A 191 -0.85 -17.35 0.39
CA LEU A 191 -1.20 -16.45 1.49
C LEU A 191 -0.34 -15.18 1.55
N ILE A 192 0.89 -15.25 1.04
CA ILE A 192 1.84 -14.13 1.05
C ILE A 192 2.01 -13.61 -0.37
N ALA A 193 1.54 -12.38 -0.59
CA ALA A 193 1.87 -11.58 -1.75
C ALA A 193 2.84 -10.48 -1.32
N ARG A 194 4.14 -10.67 -1.61
CA ARG A 194 5.15 -9.65 -1.31
C ARG A 194 4.73 -8.35 -1.98
N SER A 195 4.72 -7.28 -1.20
CA SER A 195 4.29 -5.96 -1.61
C SER A 195 5.34 -4.93 -1.23
N GLN A 196 5.14 -3.67 -1.63
CA GLN A 196 6.02 -2.58 -1.19
C GLN A 196 6.00 -2.43 0.34
N PHE A 197 4.91 -2.80 1.01
CA PHE A 197 4.77 -2.81 2.48
C PHE A 197 5.73 -3.80 3.15
N SER A 198 6.01 -4.93 2.50
CA SER A 198 6.96 -5.93 3.00
C SER A 198 8.36 -5.33 3.21
N ASN A 199 8.69 -4.24 2.52
CA ASN A 199 9.98 -3.54 2.67
C ASN A 199 10.10 -2.73 3.98
N LEU A 200 8.98 -2.43 4.67
CA LEU A 200 8.98 -1.74 5.97
C LEU A 200 9.28 -2.69 7.14
N LEU A 201 9.04 -3.99 6.95
CA LEU A 201 9.16 -4.99 8.01
C LEU A 201 10.55 -5.10 8.64
N PRO A 202 11.67 -5.05 7.90
CA PRO A 202 12.98 -5.07 8.53
C PRO A 202 13.16 -3.95 9.55
N ILE A 203 12.58 -2.77 9.29
CA ILE A 203 12.70 -1.61 10.17
C ILE A 203 11.87 -1.83 11.44
N LEU A 204 10.63 -2.29 11.28
CA LEU A 204 9.75 -2.65 12.39
C LEU A 204 10.38 -3.74 13.29
N VAL A 205 10.93 -4.79 12.69
CA VAL A 205 11.57 -5.90 13.41
C VAL A 205 12.86 -5.46 14.10
N LEU A 206 13.61 -4.53 13.49
CA LEU A 206 14.79 -3.94 14.13
C LEU A 206 14.41 -3.15 15.39
N ALA A 207 13.38 -2.30 15.32
CA ALA A 207 12.87 -1.54 16.46
C ALA A 207 12.48 -2.48 17.61
N LEU A 208 11.54 -3.40 17.36
CA LEU A 208 11.08 -4.37 18.36
C LEU A 208 12.19 -5.28 18.92
N GLY A 209 13.11 -5.74 18.07
CA GLY A 209 14.19 -6.62 18.51
C GLY A 209 15.23 -5.92 19.40
N ILE A 210 15.40 -4.60 19.25
CA ILE A 210 16.29 -3.81 20.11
C ILE A 210 15.73 -3.80 21.53
N ASP A 211 14.42 -3.59 21.67
CA ASP A 211 13.74 -3.44 22.95
C ASP A 211 13.86 -4.67 23.84
N ASP A 212 13.56 -5.84 23.29
CA ASP A 212 13.74 -7.13 23.97
C ASP A 212 15.16 -7.28 24.54
N SER A 213 16.16 -6.92 23.72
CA SER A 213 17.57 -7.02 24.08
C SER A 213 17.94 -6.00 25.16
N LEU A 214 17.43 -4.77 25.06
CA LEU A 214 17.68 -3.70 26.05
C LEU A 214 17.10 -4.09 27.41
N HIS A 215 15.84 -4.52 27.47
CA HIS A 215 15.20 -4.94 28.71
C HIS A 215 15.93 -6.13 29.35
N ALA A 216 16.25 -7.17 28.56
CA ALA A 216 16.98 -8.33 29.06
C ALA A 216 18.37 -7.97 29.58
N LEU A 217 19.15 -7.16 28.84
CA LEU A 217 20.52 -6.82 29.22
C LEU A 217 20.60 -5.80 30.37
N HIS A 218 19.66 -4.86 30.48
CA HIS A 218 19.58 -3.96 31.63
C HIS A 218 19.27 -4.74 32.91
N ARG A 219 18.32 -5.69 32.87
CA ARG A 219 18.05 -6.54 34.03
C ARG A 219 19.23 -7.43 34.39
N TYR A 220 19.88 -8.01 33.39
CA TYR A 220 21.11 -8.77 33.61
C TYR A 220 22.18 -7.93 34.32
N LYS A 221 22.38 -6.68 33.89
CA LYS A 221 23.33 -5.74 34.53
C LYS A 221 22.93 -5.37 35.95
N GLU A 222 21.64 -5.14 36.20
CA GLU A 222 21.10 -4.84 37.53
C GLU A 222 21.42 -5.97 38.53
N GLU A 223 21.13 -7.22 38.15
CA GLU A 223 21.44 -8.40 38.97
C GLU A 223 22.95 -8.56 39.19
N ARG A 224 23.76 -8.30 38.16
CA ARG A 224 25.22 -8.33 38.27
C ARG A 224 25.76 -7.21 39.17
N ALA A 225 25.14 -6.03 39.17
CA ALA A 225 25.48 -4.92 40.07
C ALA A 225 25.09 -5.24 41.52
N ALA A 226 24.00 -6.00 41.73
CA ALA A 226 23.62 -6.59 43.01
C ALA A 226 24.53 -7.78 43.44
N LYS A 227 25.62 -8.03 42.70
CA LYS A 227 26.62 -9.09 42.94
C LYS A 227 26.10 -10.52 42.79
N ALA A 228 25.01 -10.74 42.06
CA ALA A 228 24.56 -12.08 41.69
C ALA A 228 25.56 -12.74 40.72
N THR A 229 25.64 -14.07 40.70
CA THR A 229 26.50 -14.81 39.74
C THR A 229 25.96 -14.68 38.31
N PRO A 230 26.80 -14.84 37.25
CA PRO A 230 26.32 -14.77 35.86
C PRO A 230 25.09 -15.65 35.60
N LYS A 231 25.11 -16.87 36.14
CA LYS A 231 24.02 -17.84 36.01
C LYS A 231 22.75 -17.39 36.74
N ALA A 232 22.87 -16.93 37.98
CA ALA A 232 21.73 -16.42 38.74
C ALA A 232 21.13 -15.18 38.07
N SER A 233 21.96 -14.26 37.56
CA SER A 233 21.50 -13.09 36.80
C SER A 233 20.72 -13.48 35.54
N ALA A 234 21.19 -14.48 34.79
CA ALA A 234 20.49 -14.99 33.61
C ALA A 234 19.13 -15.63 33.97
N GLU A 235 19.10 -16.43 35.03
CA GLU A 235 17.90 -17.12 35.50
C GLU A 235 16.83 -16.13 35.97
N VAL A 236 17.20 -15.10 36.73
CA VAL A 236 16.27 -14.04 37.14
C VAL A 236 15.80 -13.22 35.92
N THR A 237 16.71 -12.91 34.99
CA THR A 237 16.35 -12.18 33.77
C THR A 237 15.31 -12.95 32.94
N LEU A 238 15.54 -14.25 32.69
CA LEU A 238 14.63 -15.08 31.90
C LEU A 238 13.30 -15.38 32.61
N SER A 239 13.31 -15.57 33.94
CA SER A 239 12.09 -15.91 34.69
C SER A 239 11.20 -14.71 34.98
N ARG A 240 11.78 -13.50 35.13
CA ARG A 240 11.03 -12.26 35.42
C ARG A 240 10.79 -11.45 34.17
N VAL A 241 11.86 -10.92 33.56
CA VAL A 241 11.76 -10.06 32.36
C VAL A 241 11.37 -10.88 31.13
N GLY A 242 11.78 -12.14 31.05
CA GLY A 242 11.34 -13.03 29.97
C GLY A 242 9.82 -13.25 29.93
N ARG A 243 9.10 -13.14 31.06
CA ARG A 243 7.62 -13.18 31.07
C ARG A 243 7.03 -11.95 30.40
N ALA A 244 7.59 -10.77 30.67
CA ALA A 244 7.21 -9.53 30.02
C ALA A 244 7.46 -9.61 28.50
N ILE A 245 8.69 -9.98 28.12
CA ILE A 245 9.12 -10.12 26.71
C ILE A 245 8.27 -11.15 25.94
N MET A 246 7.91 -12.26 26.57
CA MET A 246 7.01 -13.24 25.96
C MET A 246 5.61 -12.66 25.76
N LEU A 247 5.10 -11.93 26.76
CA LEU A 247 3.77 -11.35 26.69
C LEU A 247 3.71 -10.26 25.61
N THR A 248 4.69 -9.35 25.56
CA THR A 248 4.83 -8.34 24.50
C THR A 248 4.86 -9.00 23.13
N SER A 249 5.80 -9.92 22.90
CA SER A 249 5.92 -10.63 21.61
C SER A 249 4.62 -11.31 21.17
N VAL A 250 3.92 -12.00 22.08
CA VAL A 250 2.64 -12.66 21.77
C VAL A 250 1.54 -11.64 21.50
N THR A 251 1.48 -10.54 22.25
CA THR A 251 0.49 -9.48 22.00
C THR A 251 0.75 -8.76 20.69
N THR A 252 2.01 -8.49 20.34
CA THR A 252 2.40 -7.88 19.06
C THR A 252 2.05 -8.81 17.90
N MET A 253 2.38 -10.11 17.99
CA MET A 253 1.96 -11.11 16.99
C MET A 253 0.43 -11.15 16.85
N ALA A 254 -0.31 -11.07 17.95
CA ALA A 254 -1.77 -11.07 17.94
C ALA A 254 -2.34 -9.79 17.33
N ALA A 255 -1.74 -8.62 17.57
CA ALA A 255 -2.12 -7.35 16.95
C ALA A 255 -1.97 -7.40 15.42
N PHE A 256 -0.82 -7.86 14.92
CA PHE A 256 -0.60 -8.01 13.47
C PHE A 256 -1.43 -9.14 12.85
N ALA A 257 -1.72 -10.20 13.60
CA ALA A 257 -2.60 -11.27 13.17
C ALA A 257 -4.05 -10.79 12.96
N ALA A 258 -4.47 -9.64 13.48
CA ALA A 258 -5.76 -9.06 13.12
C ALA A 258 -5.86 -8.75 11.61
N ASN A 259 -4.75 -8.38 10.97
CA ASN A 259 -4.72 -8.10 9.53
C ASN A 259 -4.96 -9.36 8.67
N LEU A 260 -4.90 -10.58 9.23
CA LEU A 260 -5.26 -11.81 8.51
C LEU A 260 -6.69 -11.79 7.96
N PHE A 261 -7.55 -10.98 8.59
CA PHE A 261 -8.97 -10.85 8.27
C PHE A 261 -9.27 -9.62 7.41
N SER A 262 -8.23 -8.94 6.90
CA SER A 262 -8.37 -7.81 6.00
C SER A 262 -8.74 -8.25 4.59
N ASP A 263 -9.64 -7.52 3.94
CA ASP A 263 -9.98 -7.69 2.53
C ASP A 263 -8.86 -7.18 1.60
N ILE A 264 -7.94 -6.36 2.14
CA ILE A 264 -6.75 -5.88 1.42
C ILE A 264 -5.62 -6.91 1.51
N ALA A 265 -5.35 -7.59 0.39
CA ALA A 265 -4.33 -8.63 0.29
C ALA A 265 -2.92 -8.20 0.76
N ALA A 266 -2.57 -6.93 0.56
CA ALA A 266 -1.32 -6.34 1.01
C ALA A 266 -1.24 -6.28 2.55
N LEU A 267 -2.30 -5.85 3.23
CA LEU A 267 -2.37 -5.79 4.70
C LEU A 267 -2.35 -7.20 5.31
N ARG A 268 -3.06 -8.15 4.70
CA ARG A 268 -3.03 -9.56 5.11
C ARG A 268 -1.63 -10.15 5.04
N SER A 269 -0.93 -9.94 3.93
CA SER A 269 0.45 -10.41 3.75
C SER A 269 1.38 -9.74 4.76
N PHE A 270 1.26 -8.42 4.94
CA PHE A 270 2.04 -7.65 5.91
C PHE A 270 1.85 -8.16 7.35
N GLY A 271 0.62 -8.48 7.77
CA GLY A 271 0.34 -9.04 9.09
C GLY A 271 1.02 -10.39 9.36
N ILE A 272 0.99 -11.30 8.38
CA ILE A 272 1.66 -12.61 8.47
C ILE A 272 3.18 -12.43 8.55
N GLU A 273 3.72 -11.64 7.64
CA GLU A 273 5.17 -11.41 7.55
C GLU A 273 5.70 -10.70 8.82
N ALA A 274 4.96 -9.72 9.36
CA ALA A 274 5.28 -9.08 10.64
C ALA A 274 5.27 -10.07 11.79
N ALA A 275 4.26 -10.94 11.91
CA ALA A 275 4.18 -11.95 12.97
C ALA A 275 5.38 -12.93 12.91
N LEU A 276 5.80 -13.35 11.72
CA LEU A 276 7.01 -14.17 11.54
C LEU A 276 8.29 -13.41 11.90
N GLY A 277 8.37 -12.12 11.58
CA GLY A 277 9.46 -11.24 11.97
C GLY A 277 9.58 -11.10 13.49
N ILE A 278 8.47 -10.84 14.17
CA ILE A 278 8.39 -10.71 15.63
C ILE A 278 8.74 -12.04 16.31
N LEU A 279 8.25 -13.16 15.78
CA LEU A 279 8.63 -14.49 16.28
C LEU A 279 10.14 -14.72 16.19
N SER A 280 10.77 -14.30 15.09
CA SER A 280 12.23 -14.36 14.92
C SER A 280 12.95 -13.51 15.95
N ALA A 281 12.49 -12.27 16.13
CA ALA A 281 13.03 -11.34 17.13
C ALA A 281 12.91 -11.96 18.52
N PHE A 282 11.71 -12.29 18.99
CA PHE A 282 11.49 -12.91 20.31
C PHE A 282 12.48 -14.05 20.65
N ILE A 283 12.69 -14.98 19.71
CA ILE A 283 13.60 -16.10 19.90
C ILE A 283 15.05 -15.63 20.01
N LEU A 284 15.49 -14.73 19.12
CA LEU A 284 16.89 -14.37 18.96
C LEU A 284 17.32 -13.18 19.83
N THR A 285 16.46 -12.20 20.06
CA THR A 285 16.69 -11.03 20.90
C THR A 285 16.18 -11.24 22.31
N GLY A 286 14.97 -11.75 22.49
CA GLY A 286 14.38 -11.97 23.81
C GLY A 286 15.01 -13.12 24.60
N LEU A 287 15.17 -14.29 23.96
CA LEU A 287 15.67 -15.50 24.64
C LEU A 287 17.18 -15.71 24.46
N TRP A 288 17.71 -15.50 23.25
CA TRP A 288 19.08 -15.88 22.94
C TRP A 288 20.14 -14.87 23.41
N VAL A 289 19.87 -13.55 23.34
CA VAL A 289 20.79 -12.51 23.84
C VAL A 289 21.20 -12.69 25.30
N PRO A 290 20.29 -12.87 26.29
CA PRO A 290 20.71 -13.07 27.68
C PRO A 290 21.54 -14.36 27.87
N LEU A 291 21.27 -15.41 27.07
CA LEU A 291 22.04 -16.66 27.10
C LEU A 291 23.43 -16.49 26.49
N ILE A 292 23.57 -15.80 25.36
CA ILE A 292 24.89 -15.45 24.79
C ILE A 292 25.67 -14.60 25.79
N ARG A 293 24.99 -13.63 26.43
CA ARG A 293 25.63 -12.76 27.42
C ARG A 293 26.18 -13.55 28.60
N LEU A 294 25.43 -14.52 29.11
CA LEU A 294 25.89 -15.48 30.11
C LEU A 294 27.15 -16.21 29.63
N SER A 295 27.12 -16.81 28.44
CA SER A 295 28.28 -17.54 27.89
C SER A 295 29.51 -16.65 27.73
N VAL A 296 29.34 -15.39 27.34
CA VAL A 296 30.43 -14.41 27.23
C VAL A 296 31.02 -14.08 28.61
N ASP A 297 30.19 -13.89 29.63
CA ASP A 297 30.68 -13.64 30.99
C ASP A 297 31.36 -14.87 31.60
N GLU A 298 30.86 -16.08 31.37
CA GLU A 298 31.53 -17.32 31.77
C GLU A 298 32.89 -17.48 31.06
N TRP A 299 32.95 -17.16 29.76
CA TRP A 299 34.19 -17.17 28.99
C TRP A 299 35.19 -16.11 29.48
N LEU A 300 34.75 -14.89 29.79
CA LEU A 300 35.60 -13.84 30.36
C LEU A 300 36.12 -14.23 31.75
N ALA A 301 35.26 -14.82 32.59
CA ALA A 301 35.63 -15.33 33.91
C ALA A 301 36.66 -16.46 33.80
N SER A 302 36.51 -17.37 32.83
CA SER A 302 37.49 -18.44 32.57
C SER A 302 38.88 -17.90 32.20
N ARG A 303 38.96 -16.67 31.68
CA ARG A 303 40.19 -15.96 31.31
C ARG A 303 40.68 -14.97 32.36
N GLY A 304 40.09 -14.96 33.56
CA GLY A 304 40.47 -14.05 34.65
C GLY A 304 40.19 -12.57 34.35
N ARG A 305 39.29 -12.25 33.40
CA ARG A 305 38.88 -10.87 33.10
C ARG A 305 37.69 -10.47 33.96
N SER A 306 37.65 -9.20 34.38
CA SER A 306 36.52 -8.69 35.16
C SER A 306 35.22 -8.73 34.35
N THR A 307 34.17 -9.24 34.98
CA THR A 307 32.79 -9.32 34.47
C THR A 307 31.86 -8.36 35.21
N GLU A 308 32.38 -7.54 36.14
CA GLU A 308 31.60 -6.57 36.89
C GLU A 308 31.29 -5.34 36.04
N PRO A 309 30.05 -4.81 36.09
CA PRO A 309 29.70 -3.56 35.43
C PRO A 309 30.50 -2.39 36.05
N LYS A 310 30.99 -1.47 35.22
CA LYS A 310 31.65 -0.23 35.70
C LYS A 310 30.62 0.65 36.42
N LYS A 311 30.97 1.14 37.62
CA LYS A 311 30.08 1.91 38.52
C LYS A 311 29.73 3.34 38.07
N ASP A 312 30.49 3.94 37.17
CA ASP A 312 30.27 5.33 36.74
C ASP A 312 29.36 5.38 35.50
N ALA A 313 28.05 5.48 35.72
CA ALA A 313 27.06 5.61 34.65
C ALA A 313 26.25 6.90 34.81
N THR A 314 26.54 7.91 33.98
CA THR A 314 25.60 8.99 33.71
C THR A 314 24.48 8.41 32.82
N HIS A 315 23.27 8.32 33.33
CA HIS A 315 22.10 7.86 32.57
C HIS A 315 21.66 8.91 31.53
N LEU A 316 20.97 8.48 30.46
CA LEU A 316 20.36 9.39 29.46
C LEU A 316 19.41 10.40 30.13
N VAL A 317 18.63 9.91 31.10
CA VAL A 317 17.72 10.69 31.94
C VAL A 317 18.02 10.38 33.40
N PRO A 318 17.94 11.36 34.33
CA PRO A 318 18.10 11.09 35.75
C PRO A 318 17.04 10.10 36.26
N GLU A 319 17.46 9.02 36.90
CA GLU A 319 16.56 7.99 37.46
C GLU A 319 15.55 8.58 38.45
N ASP A 320 15.98 9.55 39.28
CA ASP A 320 15.12 10.22 40.26
C ASP A 320 13.96 10.99 39.60
N PHE A 321 14.16 11.50 38.38
CA PHE A 321 13.10 12.18 37.64
C PHE A 321 12.00 11.19 37.21
N LEU A 322 12.39 10.02 36.70
CA LEU A 322 11.45 8.97 36.27
C LEU A 322 10.71 8.36 37.46
N LYS A 323 11.41 8.08 38.57
CA LYS A 323 10.79 7.68 39.85
C LYS A 323 9.74 8.67 40.33
N ARG A 324 10.03 9.97 40.20
CA ARG A 324 9.10 11.03 40.61
C ARG A 324 7.86 11.07 39.71
N ILE A 325 8.03 10.89 38.40
CA ILE A 325 6.89 10.83 37.46
C ILE A 325 5.99 9.64 37.79
N SER A 326 6.54 8.43 37.86
CA SER A 326 5.74 7.21 38.07
C SER A 326 5.00 7.24 39.40
N SER A 327 5.69 7.63 40.48
CA SER A 327 5.10 7.69 41.82
C SER A 327 4.09 8.83 41.98
N ALA A 328 4.32 10.00 41.37
CA ALA A 328 3.38 11.11 41.44
C ALA A 328 2.11 10.84 40.64
N SER A 329 2.25 10.29 39.43
CA SER A 329 1.12 9.99 38.53
C SER A 329 0.18 8.94 39.12
N GLY A 330 0.71 7.92 39.78
CA GLY A 330 -0.09 6.85 40.39
C GLY A 330 -0.80 7.19 41.70
N THR A 331 -0.75 8.43 42.19
CA THR A 331 -1.57 8.82 43.35
C THR A 331 -3.02 9.08 42.94
N TRP A 332 -4.00 8.69 43.77
CA TRP A 332 -5.43 8.85 43.47
C TRP A 332 -5.82 10.25 42.97
N ARG A 333 -5.33 11.31 43.63
CA ARG A 333 -5.65 12.70 43.25
C ARG A 333 -5.08 13.08 41.89
N ASN A 334 -3.82 12.74 41.64
CA ASN A 334 -3.19 13.06 40.36
C ASN A 334 -3.75 12.18 39.25
N ALA A 335 -4.07 10.92 39.53
CA ALA A 335 -4.69 10.01 38.59
C ALA A 335 -6.04 10.55 38.08
N LEU A 336 -6.89 11.11 38.96
CA LEU A 336 -8.14 11.77 38.54
C LEU A 336 -7.89 12.99 37.63
N VAL A 337 -6.89 13.81 37.95
CA VAL A 337 -6.52 14.98 37.12
C VAL A 337 -5.99 14.54 35.77
N ILE A 338 -5.10 13.55 35.74
CA ILE A 338 -4.53 12.98 34.52
C ILE A 338 -5.63 12.40 33.64
N THR A 339 -6.56 11.62 34.21
CA THR A 339 -7.72 11.09 33.47
C THR A 339 -8.59 12.22 32.90
N ALA A 340 -8.87 13.27 33.68
CA ALA A 340 -9.65 14.41 33.19
C ALA A 340 -8.96 15.13 32.02
N VAL A 341 -7.64 15.34 32.11
CA VAL A 341 -6.84 15.93 31.01
C VAL A 341 -6.82 15.00 29.80
N ALA A 342 -6.64 13.71 29.99
CA ALA A 342 -6.65 12.73 28.92
C ALA A 342 -7.99 12.73 28.18
N VAL A 343 -9.11 12.75 28.90
CA VAL A 343 -10.45 12.87 28.29
C VAL A 343 -10.60 14.18 27.51
N LEU A 344 -10.12 15.30 28.06
CA LEU A 344 -10.18 16.62 27.41
C LEU A 344 -9.40 16.64 26.09
N ILE A 345 -8.25 15.97 26.01
CA ILE A 345 -7.47 15.82 24.77
C ILE A 345 -8.14 14.83 23.81
N THR A 346 -8.73 13.76 24.33
CA THR A 346 -9.32 12.69 23.52
C THR A 346 -10.55 13.15 22.76
N ILE A 347 -11.39 14.02 23.33
CA ILE A 347 -12.62 14.49 22.65
C ILE A 347 -12.33 15.19 21.30
N PRO A 348 -11.49 16.24 21.22
CA PRO A 348 -11.17 16.87 19.95
C PRO A 348 -10.33 15.96 19.05
N ALA A 349 -9.46 15.11 19.61
CA ALA A 349 -8.69 14.15 18.82
C ALA A 349 -9.57 13.08 18.16
N ALA A 350 -10.60 12.60 18.86
CA ALA A 350 -11.58 11.65 18.33
C ALA A 350 -12.42 12.28 17.22
N TYR A 351 -12.76 13.57 17.35
CA TYR A 351 -13.37 14.31 16.26
C TYR A 351 -12.45 14.38 15.05
N GLY A 352 -11.17 14.73 15.23
CA GLY A 352 -10.19 14.74 14.13
C GLY A 352 -9.99 13.37 13.48
N MET A 353 -9.87 12.29 14.27
CA MET A 353 -9.78 10.92 13.77
C MET A 353 -11.01 10.53 12.92
N ALA A 354 -12.21 10.96 13.30
CA ALA A 354 -13.45 10.68 12.55
C ALA A 354 -13.58 11.50 11.25
N GLN A 355 -12.74 12.53 11.07
CA GLN A 355 -12.71 13.40 9.89
C GLN A 355 -11.51 13.11 8.99
N LEU A 356 -10.71 12.07 9.30
CA LEU A 356 -9.62 11.66 8.43
C LEU A 356 -10.19 10.96 7.20
N GLU A 357 -9.77 11.44 6.03
CA GLU A 357 -10.17 10.90 4.74
C GLU A 357 -9.06 9.99 4.20
N GLY A 358 -9.49 8.90 3.56
CA GLY A 358 -8.60 7.99 2.85
C GLY A 358 -8.09 8.62 1.56
N ASP A 359 -6.81 8.45 1.28
CA ASP A 359 -6.16 9.02 0.11
C ASP A 359 -5.24 8.00 -0.56
N PHE A 360 -5.28 7.98 -1.88
CA PHE A 360 -4.46 7.15 -2.76
C PHE A 360 -3.92 8.01 -3.91
N ALA A 361 -3.06 8.96 -3.57
CA ALA A 361 -2.28 9.74 -4.51
C ALA A 361 -1.12 8.89 -5.06
N VAL A 362 -0.92 8.91 -6.38
CA VAL A 362 0.23 8.20 -7.00
C VAL A 362 1.53 8.92 -6.64
N GLU A 363 1.45 10.23 -6.45
CA GLU A 363 2.51 11.17 -6.09
C GLU A 363 3.13 10.82 -4.73
N ASP A 364 2.35 10.28 -3.79
CA ASP A 364 2.83 9.83 -2.47
C ASP A 364 3.88 8.70 -2.58
N PHE A 365 3.84 7.92 -3.67
CA PHE A 365 4.79 6.85 -3.93
C PHE A 365 6.08 7.34 -4.59
N LEU A 366 6.20 8.64 -4.87
CA LEU A 366 7.25 9.23 -5.68
C LEU A 366 8.01 10.30 -4.88
N ASP A 367 9.20 10.66 -5.36
CA ASP A 367 9.89 11.86 -4.91
C ASP A 367 9.20 13.08 -5.54
N GLU A 368 8.69 14.00 -4.72
CA GLU A 368 8.04 15.25 -5.18
C GLU A 368 8.97 16.10 -6.07
N SER A 369 10.28 15.96 -5.92
CA SER A 369 11.28 16.67 -6.73
C SER A 369 11.62 15.96 -8.06
N SER A 370 11.06 14.77 -8.30
CA SER A 370 11.26 14.03 -9.54
C SER A 370 10.59 14.73 -10.73
N ASP A 371 11.23 14.64 -11.90
CA ASP A 371 10.65 15.16 -13.16
C ASP A 371 9.29 14.51 -13.46
N PHE A 372 9.08 13.26 -13.03
CA PHE A 372 7.83 12.53 -13.20
C PHE A 372 6.71 13.11 -12.32
N ALA A 373 6.95 13.29 -11.01
CA ALA A 373 5.95 13.87 -10.10
C ALA A 373 5.57 15.30 -10.53
N ILE A 374 6.55 16.12 -10.93
CA ILE A 374 6.31 17.47 -11.47
C ILE A 374 5.48 17.40 -12.76
N GLY A 375 5.77 16.45 -13.64
CA GLY A 375 5.01 16.24 -14.87
C GLY A 375 3.55 15.87 -14.63
N VAL A 376 3.30 14.97 -13.67
CA VAL A 376 1.94 14.60 -13.26
C VAL A 376 1.20 15.79 -12.66
N ASP A 377 1.82 16.53 -11.73
CA ASP A 377 1.24 17.73 -11.12
C ASP A 377 0.87 18.80 -12.16
N GLU A 378 1.72 19.02 -13.17
CA GLU A 378 1.43 19.98 -14.24
C GLU A 378 0.29 19.52 -15.15
N ILE A 379 0.19 18.21 -15.43
CA ILE A 379 -0.94 17.63 -16.18
C ILE A 379 -2.23 17.83 -15.39
N SER A 380 -2.26 17.43 -14.12
CA SER A 380 -3.43 17.57 -13.25
C SER A 380 -3.87 19.02 -13.11
N LYS A 381 -2.95 19.99 -13.04
CA LYS A 381 -3.29 21.42 -12.95
C LYS A 381 -3.79 22.03 -14.25
N ARG A 382 -3.26 21.63 -15.40
CA ARG A 382 -3.59 22.25 -16.70
C ARG A 382 -4.69 21.54 -17.48
N PHE A 383 -4.88 20.25 -17.22
CA PHE A 383 -5.81 19.36 -17.93
C PHE A 383 -6.76 18.66 -16.96
N ALA A 384 -7.07 19.30 -15.82
CA ALA A 384 -7.98 18.77 -14.80
C ALA A 384 -9.34 18.33 -15.37
N ASP A 385 -9.81 19.05 -16.40
CA ASP A 385 -11.11 18.84 -17.03
C ASP A 385 -11.14 17.65 -18.00
N GLU A 386 -9.98 17.14 -18.48
CA GLU A 386 -9.96 15.93 -19.33
C GLU A 386 -10.36 14.68 -18.54
N GLY A 387 -10.06 14.66 -17.24
CA GLY A 387 -10.34 13.54 -16.35
C GLY A 387 -9.60 12.26 -16.71
N GLU A 388 -9.71 11.25 -15.84
CA GLU A 388 -9.18 9.91 -16.10
C GLU A 388 -10.23 8.99 -16.73
N PRO A 389 -9.84 8.08 -17.65
CA PRO A 389 -10.80 7.19 -18.29
C PRO A 389 -11.38 6.18 -17.30
N ALA A 390 -12.70 6.27 -17.11
CA ALA A 390 -13.55 5.28 -16.48
C ALA A 390 -14.36 4.53 -17.55
N ASN A 391 -14.92 3.38 -17.17
CA ASN A 391 -15.74 2.57 -18.05
C ASN A 391 -16.97 2.08 -17.30
N LEU A 392 -18.07 1.86 -18.00
CA LEU A 392 -19.22 1.10 -17.55
C LEU A 392 -19.19 -0.24 -18.29
N LEU A 393 -19.10 -1.33 -17.53
CA LEU A 393 -19.24 -2.69 -18.03
C LEU A 393 -20.70 -3.11 -17.96
N ILE A 394 -21.25 -3.50 -19.10
CA ILE A 394 -22.60 -4.02 -19.27
C ILE A 394 -22.48 -5.48 -19.67
N VAL A 395 -23.13 -6.37 -18.92
CA VAL A 395 -23.07 -7.83 -19.10
C VAL A 395 -24.48 -8.39 -19.29
N GLY A 396 -24.64 -9.24 -20.30
CA GLY A 396 -25.90 -9.86 -20.70
C GLY A 396 -26.15 -9.69 -22.19
N ASP A 397 -27.40 -9.77 -22.61
CA ASP A 397 -27.79 -9.66 -24.01
C ASP A 397 -27.77 -8.19 -24.49
N VAL A 398 -26.60 -7.70 -24.89
CA VAL A 398 -26.42 -6.29 -25.30
C VAL A 398 -26.94 -5.99 -26.73
N LEU A 399 -27.44 -7.01 -27.43
CA LEU A 399 -28.19 -6.85 -28.69
C LEU A 399 -29.67 -6.49 -28.45
N ASP A 400 -30.15 -6.55 -27.21
CA ASP A 400 -31.51 -6.14 -26.91
C ASP A 400 -31.71 -4.65 -27.21
N PRO A 401 -32.74 -4.27 -28.00
CA PRO A 401 -32.97 -2.87 -28.36
C PRO A 401 -33.21 -1.94 -27.16
N GLU A 402 -33.73 -2.44 -26.03
CA GLU A 402 -33.89 -1.64 -24.81
C GLU A 402 -32.53 -1.23 -24.23
N VAL A 403 -31.51 -2.09 -24.35
CA VAL A 403 -30.13 -1.79 -23.92
C VAL A 403 -29.51 -0.72 -24.79
N PHE A 404 -29.70 -0.79 -26.12
CA PHE A 404 -29.22 0.25 -27.03
C PHE A 404 -29.90 1.61 -26.75
N ALA A 405 -31.22 1.61 -26.55
CA ALA A 405 -31.97 2.81 -26.21
C ALA A 405 -31.56 3.41 -24.85
N ALA A 406 -31.18 2.58 -23.88
CA ALA A 406 -30.72 3.01 -22.57
C ALA A 406 -29.43 3.84 -22.62
N ILE A 407 -28.60 3.72 -23.67
CA ILE A 407 -27.37 4.53 -23.85
C ILE A 407 -27.71 6.03 -23.93
N ASP A 408 -28.70 6.40 -24.74
CA ASP A 408 -29.11 7.80 -24.90
C ASP A 408 -29.76 8.35 -23.63
N VAL A 409 -30.59 7.54 -22.96
CA VAL A 409 -31.20 7.91 -21.66
C VAL A 409 -30.12 8.13 -20.61
N PHE A 410 -29.16 7.22 -20.50
CA PHE A 410 -28.02 7.35 -19.59
C PHE A 410 -27.20 8.62 -19.88
N ARG A 411 -26.94 8.93 -21.16
CA ARG A 411 -26.25 10.16 -21.55
C ARG A 411 -27.00 11.41 -21.14
N GLN A 412 -28.33 11.42 -21.26
CA GLN A 412 -29.18 12.53 -20.83
C GLN A 412 -29.22 12.66 -19.30
N ASP A 413 -29.36 11.54 -18.59
CA ASP A 413 -29.42 11.53 -17.12
C ASP A 413 -28.10 12.05 -16.52
N MET A 414 -26.95 11.58 -17.01
CA MET A 414 -25.66 12.05 -16.52
C MET A 414 -25.36 13.51 -16.86
N ASP A 415 -25.95 14.07 -17.92
CA ASP A 415 -25.76 15.49 -18.27
C ASP A 415 -26.44 16.43 -17.25
N VAL A 416 -27.36 15.90 -16.42
CA VAL A 416 -28.03 16.64 -15.35
C VAL A 416 -27.15 16.72 -14.10
N LEU A 417 -26.53 17.88 -13.89
CA LEU A 417 -25.80 18.16 -12.66
C LEU A 417 -26.76 18.44 -11.49
N ALA A 418 -26.72 17.62 -10.44
CA ALA A 418 -27.51 17.85 -9.23
C ALA A 418 -26.97 19.02 -8.37
N ASP A 419 -27.89 19.77 -7.75
CA ASP A 419 -27.54 20.90 -6.90
C ASP A 419 -26.71 20.46 -5.68
N GLY A 420 -25.48 20.99 -5.57
CA GLY A 420 -24.61 20.77 -4.42
C GLY A 420 -23.68 19.57 -4.50
N VAL A 421 -23.65 18.86 -5.64
CA VAL A 421 -22.69 17.78 -5.89
C VAL A 421 -21.55 18.30 -6.79
N PRO A 422 -20.27 17.99 -6.50
CA PRO A 422 -19.16 18.29 -7.40
C PRO A 422 -19.36 17.63 -8.77
N ASP A 423 -19.11 18.38 -9.84
CA ASP A 423 -19.08 17.80 -11.18
C ASP A 423 -17.83 16.93 -11.33
N LYS A 424 -18.02 15.63 -11.47
CA LYS A 424 -16.96 14.62 -11.51
C LYS A 424 -16.82 13.95 -12.86
N ILE A 425 -17.55 14.40 -13.88
CA ILE A 425 -17.52 13.80 -15.21
C ILE A 425 -16.94 14.78 -16.21
N THR A 426 -16.12 14.26 -17.12
CA THR A 426 -15.55 15.03 -18.23
C THR A 426 -16.66 15.56 -19.14
N ARG A 427 -16.48 16.78 -19.61
CA ARG A 427 -17.40 17.46 -20.52
C ARG A 427 -16.70 17.85 -21.81
N GLN A 428 -17.46 17.84 -22.89
CA GLN A 428 -17.04 18.36 -24.19
C GLN A 428 -16.89 19.89 -24.15
N PRO A 429 -16.21 20.50 -25.14
CA PRO A 429 -16.01 21.96 -25.19
C PRO A 429 -17.30 22.80 -25.26
N ASP A 430 -18.43 22.20 -25.63
CA ASP A 430 -19.75 22.84 -25.64
C ASP A 430 -20.50 22.70 -24.30
N GLY A 431 -19.94 21.95 -23.36
CA GLY A 431 -20.45 21.76 -22.01
C GLY A 431 -21.31 20.51 -21.82
N THR A 432 -21.58 19.72 -22.87
CA THR A 432 -22.29 18.44 -22.69
C THR A 432 -21.36 17.38 -22.13
N ILE A 433 -21.92 16.35 -21.50
CA ILE A 433 -21.12 15.24 -20.99
C ILE A 433 -20.37 14.48 -22.11
N ASP A 434 -19.13 14.07 -21.82
CA ASP A 434 -18.31 13.29 -22.73
C ASP A 434 -18.45 11.78 -22.45
N ILE A 435 -19.35 11.14 -23.18
CA ILE A 435 -19.59 9.69 -23.12
C ILE A 435 -19.38 9.09 -24.50
N LEU A 436 -18.41 8.19 -24.58
CA LEU A 436 -18.11 7.42 -25.77
C LEU A 436 -18.78 6.05 -25.66
N ALA A 437 -19.66 5.75 -26.60
CA ALA A 437 -20.38 4.48 -26.66
C ALA A 437 -20.56 4.03 -28.12
N LEU A 438 -21.03 2.79 -28.30
CA LEU A 438 -21.17 2.17 -29.61
C LEU A 438 -22.23 2.86 -30.49
N ASP A 439 -23.22 3.53 -29.88
CA ASP A 439 -24.31 4.21 -30.58
C ASP A 439 -23.82 5.31 -31.54
N GLU A 440 -22.77 6.04 -31.19
CA GLU A 440 -22.16 7.03 -32.08
C GLU A 440 -21.56 6.38 -33.34
N MET A 441 -20.95 5.20 -33.19
CA MET A 441 -20.39 4.45 -34.32
C MET A 441 -21.47 3.82 -35.18
N VAL A 442 -22.56 3.34 -34.57
CA VAL A 442 -23.76 2.85 -35.29
C VAL A 442 -24.38 3.99 -36.10
N PHE A 443 -24.54 5.18 -35.50
CA PHE A 443 -25.04 6.36 -36.20
C PHE A 443 -24.13 6.76 -37.37
N ALA A 444 -22.81 6.76 -37.18
CA ALA A 444 -21.84 7.00 -38.23
C ALA A 444 -21.91 5.94 -39.35
N ALA A 445 -22.10 4.66 -39.01
CA ALA A 445 -22.27 3.59 -39.99
C ALA A 445 -23.56 3.72 -40.79
N GLN A 446 -24.69 4.10 -40.18
CA GLN A 446 -25.93 4.41 -40.91
C GLN A 446 -25.73 5.55 -41.92
N GLY A 447 -25.00 6.61 -41.52
CA GLY A 447 -24.63 7.68 -42.44
C GLY A 447 -23.73 7.21 -43.58
N SER A 448 -22.78 6.32 -43.28
CA SER A 448 -21.86 5.76 -44.29
C SER A 448 -22.61 4.91 -45.30
N LEU A 449 -23.53 4.07 -44.83
CA LEU A 449 -24.44 3.26 -45.66
C LEU A 449 -25.27 4.13 -46.61
N LEU A 450 -25.78 5.27 -46.14
CA LEU A 450 -26.56 6.20 -46.97
C LEU A 450 -25.73 6.88 -48.06
N LEU A 451 -24.48 7.22 -47.75
CA LEU A 451 -23.58 7.92 -48.68
C LEU A 451 -22.91 6.97 -49.67
N ASN A 452 -22.56 5.76 -49.23
CA ASN A 452 -21.95 4.72 -50.04
C ASN A 452 -22.33 3.32 -49.51
N PRO A 453 -23.31 2.63 -50.13
CA PRO A 453 -23.73 1.30 -49.68
C PRO A 453 -22.77 0.18 -50.05
N ASP A 454 -21.80 0.40 -50.97
CA ASP A 454 -20.97 -0.68 -51.53
C ASP A 454 -20.27 -1.56 -50.45
N PRO A 455 -19.63 -1.01 -49.40
CA PRO A 455 -18.99 -1.82 -48.36
C PRO A 455 -19.99 -2.71 -47.60
N PHE A 456 -21.21 -2.23 -47.40
CA PHE A 456 -22.27 -2.96 -46.71
C PHE A 456 -22.84 -4.05 -47.61
N VAL A 457 -22.96 -3.81 -48.91
CA VAL A 457 -23.38 -4.81 -49.91
C VAL A 457 -22.38 -5.97 -49.98
N GLU A 458 -21.09 -5.67 -49.92
CA GLU A 458 -20.03 -6.71 -49.83
C GLU A 458 -20.16 -7.56 -48.57
N ALA A 459 -20.64 -6.97 -47.47
CA ALA A 459 -20.97 -7.64 -46.22
C ALA A 459 -22.42 -8.20 -46.17
N GLY A 460 -23.07 -8.39 -47.32
CA GLY A 460 -24.36 -9.08 -47.41
C GLY A 460 -25.62 -8.20 -47.34
N TRP A 461 -25.49 -6.87 -47.37
CA TRP A 461 -26.64 -5.94 -47.38
C TRP A 461 -27.38 -5.92 -48.71
N LEU A 462 -28.67 -6.27 -48.71
CA LEU A 462 -29.49 -6.32 -49.93
C LEU A 462 -30.30 -5.03 -50.13
N VAL A 463 -29.77 -4.09 -50.92
CA VAL A 463 -30.36 -2.75 -51.15
C VAL A 463 -31.80 -2.78 -51.70
N ASN A 464 -32.15 -3.78 -52.51
CA ASN A 464 -33.43 -3.84 -53.21
C ASN A 464 -34.45 -4.80 -52.56
N GLU A 465 -34.12 -5.39 -51.41
CA GLU A 465 -34.99 -6.34 -50.72
C GLU A 465 -35.51 -5.73 -49.41
N THR A 466 -36.82 -5.88 -49.17
CA THR A 466 -37.43 -5.51 -47.88
C THR A 466 -36.81 -6.37 -46.78
N GLY A 467 -36.25 -5.74 -45.75
CA GLY A 467 -35.52 -6.45 -44.69
C GLY A 467 -34.03 -6.64 -44.97
N HIS A 468 -33.52 -6.18 -46.11
CA HIS A 468 -32.09 -6.14 -46.47
C HIS A 468 -31.30 -7.46 -46.36
N GLY A 469 -32.00 -8.61 -46.34
CA GLY A 469 -31.43 -9.95 -46.22
C GLY A 469 -31.46 -10.56 -44.82
N MET A 470 -31.75 -9.76 -43.79
CA MET A 470 -31.76 -10.18 -42.37
C MET A 470 -33.00 -9.74 -41.59
N ASN A 471 -34.06 -9.27 -42.26
CA ASN A 471 -35.28 -8.73 -41.67
C ASN A 471 -35.11 -7.41 -40.88
N CYS A 472 -34.10 -6.61 -41.25
CA CYS A 472 -33.89 -5.27 -40.68
C CYS A 472 -34.91 -4.25 -41.25
N THR A 473 -35.66 -3.57 -40.37
CA THR A 473 -36.70 -2.60 -40.74
C THR A 473 -36.16 -1.17 -40.89
N GLU A 474 -36.81 -0.37 -41.75
CA GLU A 474 -36.55 1.08 -41.88
C GLU A 474 -37.31 1.85 -40.80
N ASP A 475 -36.72 2.94 -40.28
CA ASP A 475 -37.40 3.84 -39.34
C ASP A 475 -38.61 4.54 -40.03
N SER A 476 -39.52 5.06 -39.23
CA SER A 476 -40.72 5.81 -39.60
C SER A 476 -40.51 6.94 -40.64
N GLY A 477 -39.29 7.49 -40.73
CA GLY A 477 -38.88 8.48 -41.73
C GLY A 477 -38.29 7.93 -43.04
N GLY A 478 -38.02 6.62 -43.13
CA GLY A 478 -37.48 5.91 -44.30
C GLY A 478 -36.05 6.29 -44.70
N LEU A 479 -35.35 7.09 -43.90
CA LEU A 479 -33.99 7.55 -44.18
C LEU A 479 -32.92 6.78 -43.37
N LEU A 480 -33.26 6.27 -42.19
CA LEU A 480 -32.35 5.53 -41.33
C LEU A 480 -32.96 4.16 -40.99
N MET A 481 -32.13 3.23 -40.53
CA MET A 481 -32.61 1.91 -40.09
C MET A 481 -33.21 2.02 -38.68
N ASP A 482 -34.23 1.21 -38.42
CA ASP A 482 -34.93 1.16 -37.14
C ASP A 482 -34.08 0.42 -36.10
N LEU A 483 -33.42 1.17 -35.22
CA LEU A 483 -32.59 0.60 -34.16
C LEU A 483 -33.39 0.03 -32.99
N SER A 484 -34.74 0.11 -33.03
CA SER A 484 -35.61 -0.67 -32.13
C SER A 484 -35.78 -2.12 -32.59
N ASN A 485 -35.28 -2.45 -33.77
CA ASN A 485 -35.25 -3.81 -34.31
C ASN A 485 -33.92 -4.51 -34.01
N ARG A 486 -34.00 -5.68 -33.38
CA ARG A 486 -32.84 -6.49 -32.97
C ARG A 486 -31.98 -6.93 -34.14
N GLU A 487 -32.60 -7.31 -35.26
CA GLU A 487 -31.89 -7.80 -36.44
C GLU A 487 -31.09 -6.67 -37.13
N CYS A 488 -31.59 -5.43 -37.10
CA CYS A 488 -30.82 -4.26 -37.52
C CYS A 488 -29.57 -4.07 -36.65
N LEU A 489 -29.72 -4.14 -35.32
CA LEU A 489 -28.59 -4.02 -34.40
C LEU A 489 -27.56 -5.13 -34.63
N ALA A 490 -28.01 -6.37 -34.80
CA ALA A 490 -27.14 -7.51 -35.09
C ALA A 490 -26.29 -7.28 -36.36
N PHE A 491 -26.89 -6.74 -37.43
CA PHE A 491 -26.14 -6.38 -38.63
C PHE A 491 -25.10 -5.28 -38.36
N PHE A 492 -25.50 -4.15 -37.74
CA PHE A 492 -24.58 -3.04 -37.53
C PHE A 492 -23.45 -3.40 -36.56
N TYR A 493 -23.74 -4.08 -35.46
CA TYR A 493 -22.72 -4.51 -34.51
C TYR A 493 -21.71 -5.46 -35.16
N GLY A 494 -22.20 -6.42 -35.94
CA GLY A 494 -21.33 -7.36 -36.64
C GLY A 494 -20.51 -6.70 -37.73
N PHE A 495 -21.14 -5.81 -38.51
CA PHE A 495 -20.47 -5.07 -39.56
C PHE A 495 -19.34 -4.19 -38.98
N LEU A 496 -19.63 -3.46 -37.91
CA LEU A 496 -18.65 -2.63 -37.20
C LEU A 496 -17.51 -3.47 -36.60
N SER A 497 -17.83 -4.63 -36.03
CA SER A 497 -16.83 -5.54 -35.44
C SER A 497 -15.84 -6.08 -36.48
N LEU A 498 -16.28 -6.29 -37.72
CA LEU A 498 -15.46 -6.82 -38.80
C LEU A 498 -14.76 -5.73 -39.62
N ASN A 499 -15.46 -4.63 -39.92
CA ASN A 499 -15.07 -3.63 -40.92
C ASN A 499 -14.86 -2.23 -40.35
N GLY A 500 -15.30 -1.96 -39.12
CA GLY A 500 -15.29 -0.62 -38.55
C GLY A 500 -16.33 0.30 -39.20
N VAL A 501 -16.16 1.62 -39.05
CA VAL A 501 -16.96 2.63 -39.76
C VAL A 501 -16.22 3.03 -41.04
N PRO A 502 -16.74 2.73 -42.24
CA PRO A 502 -16.11 3.13 -43.49
C PRO A 502 -16.17 4.66 -43.64
N GLY A 503 -15.01 5.31 -43.73
CA GLY A 503 -14.94 6.75 -43.86
C GLY A 503 -15.47 7.26 -45.21
N ILE A 504 -16.43 8.19 -45.18
CA ILE A 504 -16.99 8.81 -46.39
C ILE A 504 -17.50 10.23 -46.11
N GLY A 505 -17.04 11.20 -46.91
CA GLY A 505 -17.46 12.60 -46.78
C GLY A 505 -17.13 13.18 -45.39
N PRO A 506 -18.14 13.61 -44.59
CA PRO A 506 -17.92 14.11 -43.24
C PRO A 506 -17.73 13.01 -42.18
N ILE A 507 -17.93 11.73 -42.55
CA ILE A 507 -17.88 10.60 -41.62
C ILE A 507 -16.43 10.10 -41.52
N PRO A 508 -15.83 10.08 -40.31
CA PRO A 508 -14.47 9.59 -40.14
C PRO A 508 -14.36 8.09 -40.37
N ASP A 509 -13.21 7.66 -40.84
CA ASP A 509 -12.85 6.23 -40.91
C ASP A 509 -12.48 5.73 -39.51
N ILE A 510 -13.20 4.74 -38.99
CA ILE A 510 -12.94 4.14 -37.68
C ILE A 510 -12.59 2.67 -37.89
N PRO A 511 -11.37 2.22 -37.57
CA PRO A 511 -10.97 0.83 -37.77
C PRO A 511 -11.71 -0.12 -36.81
N PRO A 512 -11.89 -1.40 -37.18
CA PRO A 512 -12.53 -2.42 -36.33
C PRO A 512 -11.85 -2.58 -34.97
N SER A 513 -10.54 -2.34 -34.87
CA SER A 513 -9.79 -2.40 -33.61
C SER A 513 -10.26 -1.38 -32.58
N ILE A 514 -10.83 -0.24 -33.01
CA ILE A 514 -11.45 0.74 -32.09
C ILE A 514 -12.84 0.26 -31.66
N VAL A 515 -13.63 -0.32 -32.56
CA VAL A 515 -14.94 -0.92 -32.23
C VAL A 515 -14.78 -2.02 -31.19
N GLY A 516 -13.72 -2.84 -31.33
CA GLY A 516 -13.34 -3.90 -30.38
C GLY A 516 -13.04 -3.43 -28.96
N LEU A 517 -12.91 -2.11 -28.73
CA LEU A 517 -12.79 -1.53 -27.38
C LEU A 517 -14.14 -1.37 -26.67
N TYR A 518 -15.25 -1.48 -27.40
CA TYR A 518 -16.63 -1.28 -26.91
C TYR A 518 -17.46 -2.55 -26.96
N ILE A 519 -17.25 -3.38 -27.98
CA ILE A 519 -18.01 -4.62 -28.17
C ILE A 519 -17.16 -5.67 -28.87
N ILE A 520 -17.29 -6.93 -28.45
CA ILE A 520 -16.59 -8.08 -29.05
C ILE A 520 -17.61 -9.23 -29.15
N PRO A 521 -17.72 -9.90 -30.31
CA PRO A 521 -18.60 -11.04 -30.46
C PRO A 521 -18.07 -12.25 -29.67
N GLU A 522 -18.98 -13.09 -29.17
CA GLU A 522 -18.62 -14.31 -28.42
C GLU A 522 -17.87 -15.33 -29.31
N VAL A 523 -18.29 -15.40 -30.58
CA VAL A 523 -17.72 -16.26 -31.62
C VAL A 523 -17.34 -15.39 -32.82
N GLU A 524 -16.30 -15.81 -33.55
CA GLU A 524 -15.92 -15.15 -34.80
C GLU A 524 -17.12 -15.07 -35.76
N LEU A 525 -17.29 -13.91 -36.40
CA LEU A 525 -18.43 -13.60 -37.26
C LEU A 525 -18.19 -14.01 -38.71
N ASP A 526 -19.26 -14.29 -39.46
CA ASP A 526 -19.16 -14.48 -40.90
C ASP A 526 -18.87 -13.14 -41.61
N PRO A 527 -17.75 -13.00 -42.35
CA PRO A 527 -17.40 -11.76 -43.04
C PRO A 527 -18.42 -11.28 -44.08
N THR A 528 -19.22 -12.20 -44.61
CA THR A 528 -20.25 -11.94 -45.64
C THR A 528 -21.66 -11.87 -45.08
N GLN A 529 -21.87 -12.33 -43.84
CA GLN A 529 -23.14 -12.30 -43.13
C GLN A 529 -22.90 -11.89 -41.66
N PRO A 530 -22.58 -10.61 -41.39
CA PRO A 530 -22.10 -10.15 -40.08
C PRO A 530 -23.09 -10.35 -38.91
N TRP A 531 -24.37 -10.61 -39.19
CA TRP A 531 -25.38 -10.95 -38.18
C TRP A 531 -25.34 -12.42 -37.74
N LEU A 532 -24.47 -13.23 -38.35
CA LEU A 532 -24.25 -14.64 -38.03
C LEU A 532 -22.80 -14.88 -37.59
N ASP A 533 -22.59 -15.91 -36.79
CA ASP A 533 -21.27 -16.45 -36.51
C ASP A 533 -20.76 -17.33 -37.67
N ILE A 534 -19.48 -17.74 -37.62
CA ILE A 534 -18.88 -18.66 -38.60
C ILE A 534 -19.56 -20.05 -38.68
N ASN A 535 -20.41 -20.41 -37.71
CA ASN A 535 -21.17 -21.65 -37.68
C ASN A 535 -22.58 -21.48 -38.31
N GLY A 536 -22.97 -20.26 -38.65
CA GLY A 536 -24.30 -19.91 -39.16
C GLY A 536 -25.36 -19.78 -38.06
N GLU A 537 -24.97 -19.63 -36.80
CA GLU A 537 -25.85 -19.26 -35.69
C GLU A 537 -25.94 -17.73 -35.55
N ASP A 538 -26.97 -17.23 -34.87
CA ASP A 538 -27.14 -15.79 -34.68
C ASP A 538 -25.97 -15.20 -33.87
N ALA A 539 -25.45 -14.04 -34.30
CA ALA A 539 -24.37 -13.36 -33.61
C ALA A 539 -24.77 -13.02 -32.17
N ARG A 540 -23.85 -13.26 -31.23
CA ARG A 540 -24.04 -13.00 -29.80
C ARG A 540 -22.98 -12.06 -29.26
N TYR A 541 -23.43 -11.17 -28.39
CA TYR A 541 -22.60 -10.22 -27.69
C TYR A 541 -23.03 -10.23 -26.23
N GLU A 542 -22.14 -10.66 -25.35
CA GLU A 542 -22.43 -10.72 -23.91
C GLU A 542 -21.91 -9.51 -23.13
N HIS A 543 -21.01 -8.73 -23.74
CA HIS A 543 -20.29 -7.67 -23.06
C HIS A 543 -20.27 -6.40 -23.92
N MET A 544 -20.59 -5.27 -23.30
CA MET A 544 -20.44 -3.94 -23.86
C MET A 544 -19.73 -3.02 -22.86
N LEU A 545 -18.87 -2.15 -23.38
CA LEU A 545 -18.25 -1.08 -22.61
C LEU A 545 -18.80 0.27 -23.07
N ILE A 546 -19.14 1.13 -22.12
CA ILE A 546 -19.31 2.58 -22.32
C ILE A 546 -18.14 3.27 -21.62
N ARG A 547 -17.59 4.32 -22.22
CA ARG A 547 -16.43 5.03 -21.67
C ARG A 547 -16.76 6.48 -21.38
N PHE A 548 -16.24 6.99 -20.28
CA PHE A 548 -16.39 8.38 -19.87
C PHE A 548 -15.17 8.80 -19.04
N GLY A 549 -14.91 10.11 -18.95
CA GLY A 549 -13.82 10.62 -18.11
C GLY A 549 -14.31 11.01 -16.71
N MET A 550 -13.47 10.79 -15.69
CA MET A 550 -13.72 11.24 -14.32
C MET A 550 -12.73 12.32 -13.90
N THR A 551 -13.21 13.50 -13.54
CA THR A 551 -12.37 14.64 -13.18
C THR A 551 -11.95 14.61 -11.71
N SER A 552 -10.71 14.99 -11.45
CA SER A 552 -10.08 14.99 -10.11
C SER A 552 -10.39 13.74 -9.27
N PRO A 553 -10.08 12.53 -9.77
CA PRO A 553 -10.33 11.28 -9.03
C PRO A 553 -9.49 11.15 -7.75
N GLU A 554 -8.46 11.97 -7.57
CA GLU A 554 -7.70 12.14 -6.34
C GLU A 554 -8.47 12.83 -5.20
N ASP A 555 -9.54 13.58 -5.52
CA ASP A 555 -10.44 14.16 -4.51
C ASP A 555 -11.50 13.14 -4.07
N PHE A 556 -11.07 12.19 -3.22
CA PHE A 556 -11.91 11.11 -2.69
C PHE A 556 -13.22 11.59 -2.01
N PRO A 557 -13.22 12.67 -1.20
CA PRO A 557 -14.45 13.19 -0.61
C PRO A 557 -15.45 13.64 -1.66
N GLY A 558 -14.99 14.37 -2.68
CA GLY A 558 -15.83 14.76 -3.81
C GLY A 558 -16.27 13.57 -4.67
N MET A 559 -15.41 12.55 -4.82
CA MET A 559 -15.70 11.34 -5.56
C MET A 559 -16.82 10.51 -4.93
N ALA A 560 -16.98 10.50 -3.61
CA ALA A 560 -18.07 9.77 -2.96
C ALA A 560 -19.45 10.26 -3.45
N GLY A 561 -19.65 11.58 -3.47
CA GLY A 561 -20.87 12.18 -4.03
C GLY A 561 -21.00 11.94 -5.54
N GLY A 562 -19.91 12.10 -6.30
CA GLY A 562 -19.93 11.84 -7.75
C GLY A 562 -20.27 10.39 -8.11
N MET A 563 -19.76 9.42 -7.36
CA MET A 563 -20.09 8.01 -7.55
C MET A 563 -21.55 7.70 -7.21
N GLU A 564 -22.09 8.30 -6.13
CA GLU A 564 -23.51 8.15 -5.78
C GLU A 564 -24.43 8.66 -6.90
N GLU A 565 -24.08 9.77 -7.55
CA GLU A 565 -24.78 10.29 -8.72
C GLU A 565 -24.67 9.37 -9.93
N ILE A 566 -23.48 8.89 -10.28
CA ILE A 566 -23.31 7.90 -11.36
C ILE A 566 -24.20 6.69 -11.13
N TRP A 567 -24.26 6.19 -9.89
CA TRP A 567 -25.11 5.04 -9.55
C TRP A 567 -26.60 5.33 -9.69
N ARG A 568 -27.04 6.56 -9.37
CA ARG A 568 -28.41 6.98 -9.63
C ARG A 568 -28.72 7.01 -11.12
N ASP A 569 -27.82 7.59 -11.91
CA ASP A 569 -28.02 7.80 -13.34
C ASP A 569 -27.95 6.47 -14.14
N LEU A 570 -27.31 5.45 -13.56
CA LEU A 570 -27.32 4.07 -14.09
C LEU A 570 -28.68 3.38 -14.01
N SER A 571 -29.72 4.02 -13.47
CA SER A 571 -31.05 3.43 -13.34
C SER A 571 -31.62 2.90 -14.67
N SER A 572 -31.29 3.53 -15.80
CA SER A 572 -31.67 3.10 -17.15
C SER A 572 -31.18 1.68 -17.46
N PHE A 573 -29.95 1.34 -17.06
CA PHE A 573 -29.36 0.02 -17.23
C PHE A 573 -29.68 -0.94 -16.07
N THR A 574 -29.65 -0.49 -14.82
CA THR A 574 -29.91 -1.38 -13.68
C THR A 574 -31.36 -1.87 -13.64
N ASN A 575 -32.31 -1.11 -14.21
CA ASN A 575 -33.69 -1.58 -14.37
C ASN A 575 -33.79 -2.77 -15.33
N LEU A 576 -32.91 -2.84 -16.34
CA LEU A 576 -32.79 -3.95 -17.30
C LEU A 576 -31.94 -5.11 -16.76
N SER A 577 -31.29 -4.94 -15.61
CA SER A 577 -30.40 -5.94 -14.99
C SER A 577 -31.10 -6.78 -13.92
N THR A 578 -30.83 -8.09 -13.89
CA THR A 578 -31.23 -8.97 -12.79
C THR A 578 -30.30 -8.87 -11.58
N GLY A 579 -29.05 -8.43 -11.79
CA GLY A 579 -28.05 -8.20 -10.74
C GLY A 579 -28.18 -6.84 -10.07
N ASP A 580 -27.32 -6.61 -9.09
CA ASP A 580 -27.22 -5.36 -8.35
C ASP A 580 -25.82 -4.73 -8.46
N GLN A 581 -25.55 -3.73 -7.63
CA GLN A 581 -24.30 -2.98 -7.61
C GLN A 581 -23.07 -3.86 -7.29
N LEU A 582 -23.27 -4.94 -6.54
CA LEU A 582 -22.19 -5.76 -5.96
C LEU A 582 -22.05 -7.10 -6.67
N GLU A 583 -23.17 -7.68 -7.11
CA GLU A 583 -23.20 -9.04 -7.64
C GLU A 583 -23.98 -9.13 -8.96
N ALA A 584 -23.43 -9.92 -9.88
CA ALA A 584 -24.12 -10.29 -11.10
C ALA A 584 -25.35 -11.15 -10.79
N GLY A 585 -26.44 -10.89 -11.50
CA GLY A 585 -27.67 -11.67 -11.43
C GLY A 585 -27.63 -12.93 -12.29
N ALA A 586 -28.74 -13.67 -12.27
CA ALA A 586 -28.94 -14.81 -13.16
C ALA A 586 -29.56 -14.36 -14.48
N GLU A 587 -29.29 -15.10 -15.55
CA GLU A 587 -29.98 -14.94 -16.84
C GLU A 587 -31.50 -15.08 -16.66
N SER A 588 -32.26 -14.22 -17.32
CA SER A 588 -33.72 -14.19 -17.26
C SER A 588 -34.29 -13.77 -18.60
N GLU A 589 -35.45 -14.31 -18.97
CA GLU A 589 -36.18 -13.88 -20.17
C GLU A 589 -36.82 -12.48 -20.00
N ASP A 590 -37.03 -12.03 -18.76
CA ASP A 590 -37.72 -10.76 -18.47
C ASP A 590 -36.78 -9.54 -18.49
N LYS A 591 -35.46 -9.79 -18.44
CA LYS A 591 -34.44 -8.75 -18.28
C LYS A 591 -33.20 -9.11 -19.10
N PRO A 592 -32.78 -8.27 -20.07
CA PRO A 592 -31.70 -8.62 -20.97
C PRO A 592 -30.32 -8.63 -20.30
N LEU A 593 -30.13 -7.88 -19.20
CA LEU A 593 -28.84 -7.74 -18.55
C LEU A 593 -28.75 -8.61 -17.27
N THR A 594 -27.55 -9.10 -17.00
CA THR A 594 -27.20 -9.77 -15.74
C THR A 594 -26.42 -8.86 -14.81
N TRP A 595 -25.61 -7.93 -15.34
CA TRP A 595 -24.80 -7.04 -14.51
C TRP A 595 -24.42 -5.73 -15.20
N VAL A 596 -24.33 -4.67 -14.40
CA VAL A 596 -23.95 -3.31 -14.84
C VAL A 596 -23.05 -2.71 -13.77
N MET A 597 -21.80 -2.39 -14.11
CA MET A 597 -20.85 -1.86 -13.13
C MET A 597 -19.90 -0.77 -13.71
N PRO A 598 -19.71 0.37 -13.05
CA PRO A 598 -18.62 1.28 -13.32
C PRO A 598 -17.31 0.65 -12.87
N THR A 599 -16.27 0.88 -13.65
CA THR A 599 -14.93 0.32 -13.50
C THR A 599 -13.91 1.27 -14.14
N GLY A 600 -12.66 0.85 -14.20
CA GLY A 600 -11.53 1.69 -14.59
C GLY A 600 -10.73 2.19 -13.40
N ARG A 601 -9.59 2.81 -13.69
CA ARG A 601 -8.61 3.24 -12.68
C ARG A 601 -9.16 4.21 -11.61
N PRO A 602 -9.96 5.25 -11.96
CA PRO A 602 -10.46 6.17 -10.94
C PRO A 602 -11.47 5.49 -9.99
N VAL A 603 -12.35 4.64 -10.53
CA VAL A 603 -13.34 3.89 -9.74
C VAL A 603 -12.67 2.87 -8.82
N THR A 604 -11.69 2.10 -9.33
CA THR A 604 -10.97 1.12 -8.50
C THR A 604 -10.14 1.77 -7.40
N ARG A 605 -9.53 2.94 -7.67
CA ARG A 605 -8.85 3.74 -6.64
C ARG A 605 -9.81 4.23 -5.57
N PHE A 606 -10.98 4.76 -5.97
CA PHE A 606 -12.01 5.19 -5.04
C PHE A 606 -12.45 4.06 -4.12
N VAL A 607 -12.81 2.90 -4.69
CA VAL A 607 -13.19 1.70 -3.92
C VAL A 607 -12.06 1.26 -2.99
N ALA A 608 -10.81 1.24 -3.47
CA ALA A 608 -9.67 0.90 -2.62
C ALA A 608 -9.50 1.87 -1.44
N SER A 609 -9.66 3.19 -1.66
CA SER A 609 -9.58 4.20 -0.61
C SER A 609 -10.70 4.05 0.43
N THR A 610 -11.95 3.81 0.00
CA THR A 610 -13.06 3.57 0.92
C THR A 610 -12.86 2.29 1.73
N THR A 611 -12.42 1.20 1.09
CA THR A 611 -12.08 -0.05 1.78
C THR A 611 -10.95 0.16 2.77
N MET A 612 -9.92 0.96 2.45
CA MET A 612 -8.83 1.27 3.38
C MET A 612 -9.32 1.97 4.67
N GLN A 613 -10.30 2.87 4.57
CA GLN A 613 -10.90 3.53 5.73
C GLN A 613 -11.68 2.54 6.60
N GLU A 614 -12.46 1.65 5.98
CA GLU A 614 -13.19 0.59 6.69
C GLU A 614 -12.23 -0.40 7.38
N GLU A 615 -11.15 -0.78 6.68
CA GLU A 615 -10.11 -1.67 7.16
C GLU A 615 -9.34 -1.11 8.36
N MET A 616 -9.12 0.21 8.40
CA MET A 616 -8.54 0.86 9.57
C MET A 616 -9.38 0.60 10.82
N GLN A 617 -10.70 0.75 10.72
CA GLN A 617 -11.62 0.57 11.84
C GLN A 617 -11.74 -0.91 12.23
N SER A 618 -11.92 -1.79 11.25
CA SER A 618 -12.07 -3.24 11.49
C SER A 618 -10.80 -3.83 12.12
N SER A 619 -9.62 -3.50 11.59
CA SER A 619 -8.33 -3.97 12.08
C SER A 619 -8.00 -3.42 13.47
N LEU A 620 -8.36 -2.16 13.76
CA LEU A 620 -8.21 -1.58 15.10
C LEU A 620 -9.08 -2.30 16.14
N ILE A 621 -10.34 -2.57 15.82
CA ILE A 621 -11.27 -3.27 16.72
C ILE A 621 -10.79 -4.71 16.94
N LEU A 622 -10.50 -5.44 15.87
CA LEU A 622 -10.09 -6.84 15.94
C LEU A 622 -8.74 -6.99 16.64
N GLY A 623 -7.77 -6.13 16.30
CA GLY A 623 -6.48 -6.04 16.99
C GLY A 623 -6.64 -5.77 18.48
N SER A 624 -7.51 -4.82 18.84
CA SER A 624 -7.80 -4.52 20.26
C SER A 624 -8.39 -5.73 20.99
N LEU A 625 -9.28 -6.49 20.35
CA LEU A 625 -9.87 -7.70 20.92
C LEU A 625 -8.82 -8.82 21.11
N PHE A 626 -7.97 -9.04 20.12
CA PHE A 626 -6.90 -10.03 20.18
C PHE A 626 -5.85 -9.67 21.24
N VAL A 627 -5.44 -8.40 21.30
CA VAL A 627 -4.54 -7.88 22.32
C VAL A 627 -5.17 -7.96 23.71
N PHE A 628 -6.44 -7.57 23.85
CA PHE A 628 -7.14 -7.69 25.13
C PHE A 628 -7.25 -9.15 25.60
N GLY A 629 -7.56 -10.08 24.70
CA GLY A 629 -7.62 -11.51 24.97
C GLY A 629 -6.28 -12.08 25.43
N THR A 630 -5.21 -11.77 24.69
CA THR A 630 -3.84 -12.22 25.02
C THR A 630 -3.36 -11.64 26.35
N LEU A 631 -3.56 -10.34 26.60
CA LEU A 631 -3.25 -9.72 27.90
C LEU A 631 -4.06 -10.30 29.05
N SER A 632 -5.35 -10.57 28.84
CA SER A 632 -6.22 -11.15 29.86
C SER A 632 -5.75 -12.56 30.26
N VAL A 633 -5.33 -13.36 29.29
CA VAL A 633 -4.72 -14.68 29.53
C VAL A 633 -3.35 -14.55 30.20
N GLY A 634 -2.49 -13.66 29.70
CA GLY A 634 -1.13 -13.45 30.20
C GLY A 634 -1.08 -12.97 31.65
N PHE A 635 -1.83 -11.91 31.96
CA PHE A 635 -1.93 -11.38 33.33
C PHE A 635 -2.87 -12.18 34.23
N ARG A 636 -3.71 -13.07 33.66
CA ARG A 636 -4.81 -13.75 34.37
C ARG A 636 -5.74 -12.77 35.09
N SER A 637 -5.94 -11.59 34.50
CA SER A 637 -6.73 -10.51 35.09
C SER A 637 -7.22 -9.53 34.03
N PHE A 638 -8.54 -9.46 33.86
CA PHE A 638 -9.18 -8.47 32.99
C PHE A 638 -8.88 -7.03 33.42
N LYS A 639 -8.80 -6.77 34.74
CA LYS A 639 -8.47 -5.43 35.26
C LYS A 639 -7.09 -4.97 34.79
N GLN A 640 -6.08 -5.85 34.87
CA GLN A 640 -4.71 -5.53 34.45
C GLN A 640 -4.58 -5.39 32.93
N ALA A 641 -5.31 -6.24 32.18
CA ALA A 641 -5.39 -6.10 30.74
C ALA A 641 -5.98 -4.73 30.33
N SER A 642 -7.07 -4.29 30.97
CA SER A 642 -7.67 -2.97 30.71
C SER A 642 -6.74 -1.81 31.06
N VAL A 643 -6.03 -1.87 32.19
CA VAL A 643 -5.04 -0.84 32.59
C VAL A 643 -3.93 -0.70 31.56
N THR A 644 -3.56 -1.80 30.91
CA THR A 644 -2.49 -1.83 29.92
C THR A 644 -2.96 -1.36 28.55
N LEU A 645 -4.15 -1.77 28.12
CA LEU A 645 -4.68 -1.49 26.78
C LEU A 645 -5.27 -0.08 26.63
N VAL A 646 -6.04 0.41 27.62
CA VAL A 646 -6.77 1.69 27.50
C VAL A 646 -5.85 2.88 27.20
N PRO A 647 -4.69 3.06 27.88
CA PRO A 647 -3.75 4.13 27.55
C PRO A 647 -3.31 4.15 26.08
N ILE A 648 -3.13 2.97 25.47
CA ILE A 648 -2.68 2.85 24.09
C ILE A 648 -3.81 3.15 23.11
N LEU A 649 -5.04 2.74 23.41
CA LEU A 649 -6.19 3.16 22.61
C LEU A 649 -6.34 4.69 22.58
N LEU A 650 -6.06 5.37 23.69
CA LEU A 650 -6.03 6.83 23.72
C LEU A 650 -4.90 7.39 22.84
N VAL A 651 -3.71 6.79 22.87
CA VAL A 651 -2.60 7.18 21.99
C VAL A 651 -2.97 7.04 20.52
N VAL A 652 -3.64 5.96 20.12
CA VAL A 652 -4.11 5.77 18.73
C VAL A 652 -5.04 6.92 18.32
N VAL A 653 -6.02 7.24 19.17
CA VAL A 653 -6.95 8.36 18.91
C VAL A 653 -6.20 9.71 18.83
N TRP A 654 -5.25 9.94 19.73
CA TRP A 654 -4.46 11.18 19.74
C TRP A 654 -3.56 11.31 18.51
N LEU A 655 -3.01 10.20 18.04
CA LEU A 655 -2.15 10.16 16.87
C LEU A 655 -2.94 10.49 15.60
N TYR A 656 -4.10 9.86 15.38
CA TYR A 656 -4.95 10.16 14.24
C TYR A 656 -5.55 11.57 14.33
N GLY A 657 -5.90 12.03 15.53
CA GLY A 657 -6.26 13.44 15.75
C GLY A 657 -5.12 14.41 15.39
N LEU A 658 -3.87 14.06 15.68
CA LEU A 658 -2.69 14.83 15.30
C LEU A 658 -2.50 14.84 13.78
N MET A 659 -2.69 13.70 13.10
CA MET A 659 -2.63 13.61 11.64
C MET A 659 -3.63 14.56 10.98
N TYR A 660 -4.86 14.57 11.47
CA TYR A 660 -5.91 15.47 10.98
C TYR A 660 -5.51 16.94 11.13
N VAL A 661 -4.98 17.33 12.30
CA VAL A 661 -4.52 18.71 12.55
C VAL A 661 -3.30 19.07 11.70
N ALA A 662 -2.46 18.10 11.37
CA ALA A 662 -1.32 18.29 10.47
C ALA A 662 -1.74 18.44 8.99
N GLY A 663 -3.01 18.18 8.66
CA GLY A 663 -3.51 18.17 7.28
C GLY A 663 -3.03 16.98 6.47
N SER A 664 -2.65 15.88 7.14
CA SER A 664 -2.26 14.63 6.48
C SER A 664 -3.47 13.72 6.28
N SER A 665 -3.49 12.99 5.17
CA SER A 665 -4.54 12.02 4.82
C SER A 665 -4.21 10.59 5.28
N LEU A 666 -5.21 9.71 5.26
CA LEU A 666 -5.04 8.27 5.52
C LEU A 666 -4.65 7.54 4.24
N ASN A 667 -3.36 7.35 4.04
CA ASN A 667 -2.87 6.44 3.01
C ASN A 667 -2.73 5.00 3.52
N ILE A 668 -2.44 4.09 2.59
CA ILE A 668 -2.39 2.65 2.82
C ILE A 668 -1.33 2.22 3.83
N VAL A 669 -0.28 3.03 4.04
CA VAL A 669 0.75 2.78 5.07
C VAL A 669 0.31 3.31 6.42
N THR A 670 -0.25 4.52 6.49
CA THR A 670 -0.64 5.15 7.77
C THR A 670 -1.80 4.42 8.45
N VAL A 671 -2.69 3.75 7.69
CA VAL A 671 -3.72 2.85 8.24
C VAL A 671 -3.11 1.75 9.12
N THR A 672 -1.92 1.25 8.76
CA THR A 672 -1.23 0.22 9.55
C THR A 672 -0.70 0.73 10.89
N ILE A 673 -0.59 2.05 11.07
CA ILE A 673 -0.09 2.63 12.32
C ILE A 673 -1.02 2.29 13.49
N ALA A 674 -2.32 2.11 13.27
CA ALA A 674 -3.25 1.61 14.30
C ALA A 674 -2.79 0.26 14.88
N THR A 675 -2.51 -0.72 14.01
CA THR A 675 -2.12 -2.07 14.42
C THR A 675 -0.68 -2.11 14.93
N ILE A 676 0.22 -1.31 14.36
CA ILE A 676 1.56 -1.08 14.89
C ILE A 676 1.50 -0.45 16.29
N SER A 677 0.63 0.51 16.54
CA SER A 677 0.46 1.13 17.87
C SER A 677 -0.02 0.12 18.91
N LEU A 678 -0.96 -0.75 18.53
CA LEU A 678 -1.43 -1.84 19.38
C LEU A 678 -0.36 -2.91 19.61
N GLY A 679 0.55 -3.12 18.66
CA GLY A 679 1.60 -4.13 18.75
C GLY A 679 2.87 -3.63 19.45
N VAL A 680 3.46 -2.54 18.96
CA VAL A 680 4.71 -1.92 19.43
C VAL A 680 4.45 -0.97 20.60
N GLY A 681 3.44 -0.10 20.47
CA GLY A 681 3.16 0.91 21.50
C GLY A 681 2.71 0.30 22.83
N ILE A 682 2.06 -0.86 22.81
CA ILE A 682 1.60 -1.53 24.04
C ILE A 682 2.71 -2.11 24.89
N ASP A 683 3.87 -2.38 24.29
CA ASP A 683 4.99 -3.01 24.99
C ASP A 683 5.46 -2.17 26.18
N TYR A 684 5.46 -0.84 25.99
CA TYR A 684 5.74 0.13 27.04
C TYR A 684 4.80 -0.03 28.24
N CYS A 685 3.49 -0.16 28.00
CA CYS A 685 2.50 -0.35 29.04
C CYS A 685 2.62 -1.74 29.70
N ILE A 686 2.92 -2.78 28.94
CA ILE A 686 3.10 -4.16 29.45
C ILE A 686 4.26 -4.19 30.44
N HIS A 687 5.42 -3.62 30.08
CA HIS A 687 6.59 -3.57 30.96
C HIS A 687 6.33 -2.79 32.25
N VAL A 688 5.59 -1.68 32.18
CA VAL A 688 5.18 -0.91 33.38
C VAL A 688 4.26 -1.73 34.28
N THR A 689 3.19 -2.31 33.73
CA THR A 689 2.22 -3.11 34.49
C THR A 689 2.87 -4.33 35.11
N GLU A 690 3.73 -5.03 34.37
CA GLU A 690 4.43 -6.23 34.81
C GLU A 690 5.45 -5.92 35.92
N ARG A 691 6.21 -4.83 35.78
CA ARG A 691 7.15 -4.41 36.84
C ARG A 691 6.43 -3.99 38.12
N TYR A 692 5.32 -3.25 37.99
CA TYR A 692 4.48 -2.91 39.14
C TYR A 692 3.94 -4.18 39.81
N ARG A 693 3.43 -5.12 39.02
CA ARG A 693 2.89 -6.39 39.52
C ARG A 693 3.96 -7.23 40.22
N GLU A 694 5.18 -7.28 39.68
CA GLU A 694 6.31 -7.96 40.33
C GLU A 694 6.59 -7.38 41.73
N GLY A 695 6.63 -6.05 41.86
CA GLY A 695 6.81 -5.39 43.16
C GLY A 695 5.71 -5.75 44.16
N ARG A 696 4.45 -5.74 43.69
CA ARG A 696 3.29 -6.16 44.50
C ARG A 696 3.35 -7.63 44.92
N GLU A 697 3.81 -8.53 44.03
CA GLU A 697 4.03 -9.94 44.34
C GLU A 697 5.15 -10.16 45.36
N MET A 698 6.13 -9.25 45.43
CA MET A 698 7.20 -9.24 46.43
C MET A 698 6.79 -8.62 47.77
N GLY A 699 5.56 -8.12 47.90
CA GLY A 699 5.03 -7.50 49.12
C GLY A 699 5.33 -6.01 49.25
N GLU A 700 5.81 -5.35 48.20
CA GLU A 700 6.02 -3.90 48.19
C GLU A 700 4.67 -3.16 48.26
N THR A 701 4.64 -2.04 48.97
CA THR A 701 3.48 -1.13 48.99
C THR A 701 3.20 -0.55 47.60
N HIS A 702 2.00 -0.01 47.38
CA HIS A 702 1.66 0.62 46.09
C HIS A 702 2.70 1.68 45.66
N GLN A 703 3.15 2.49 46.61
CA GLN A 703 4.11 3.57 46.34
C GLN A 703 5.52 3.04 46.05
N GLU A 704 5.98 2.02 46.77
CA GLU A 704 7.27 1.36 46.51
C GLU A 704 7.29 0.71 45.12
N ALA A 705 6.22 0.01 44.75
CA ALA A 705 6.11 -0.62 43.44
C ALA A 705 6.15 0.42 42.30
N LEU A 706 5.49 1.59 42.46
CA LEU A 706 5.58 2.69 41.50
C LEU A 706 6.97 3.32 41.40
N ILE A 707 7.70 3.42 42.52
CA ILE A 707 9.11 3.84 42.51
C ILE A 707 9.95 2.81 41.76
N GLY A 708 9.66 1.51 41.93
CA GLY A 708 10.28 0.41 41.20
C GLY A 708 10.08 0.48 39.68
N VAL A 709 8.90 0.94 39.22
CA VAL A 709 8.64 1.21 37.79
C VAL A 709 9.57 2.31 37.26
N GLY A 710 9.70 3.43 37.97
CA GLY A 710 10.52 4.56 37.54
C GLY A 710 12.03 4.35 37.68
N GLY A 711 12.48 3.21 38.23
CA GLY A 711 13.90 2.85 38.35
C GLY A 711 14.48 2.29 37.04
N ALA A 712 15.10 1.10 37.12
CA ALA A 712 15.74 0.45 35.97
C ALA A 712 14.77 0.19 34.80
N CYS A 713 13.49 -0.08 35.08
CA CYS A 713 12.47 -0.28 34.04
C CYS A 713 12.22 1.01 33.24
N GLY A 714 11.96 2.14 33.92
CA GLY A 714 11.81 3.45 33.27
C GLY A 714 13.01 3.86 32.44
N LEU A 715 14.23 3.58 32.90
CA LEU A 715 15.45 3.84 32.12
C LEU A 715 15.54 3.00 30.85
N ALA A 716 15.16 1.71 30.94
CA ALA A 716 15.11 0.83 29.77
C ALA A 716 14.05 1.31 28.76
N LEU A 717 12.86 1.69 29.23
CA LEU A 717 11.78 2.23 28.38
C LEU A 717 12.19 3.49 27.61
N VAL A 718 12.87 4.44 28.27
CA VAL A 718 13.37 5.64 27.60
C VAL A 718 14.45 5.30 26.58
N GLY A 719 15.32 4.33 26.89
CA GLY A 719 16.36 3.86 25.98
C GLY A 719 15.79 3.22 24.72
N SER A 720 14.78 2.37 24.89
CA SER A 720 14.01 1.70 23.83
C SER A 720 13.27 2.71 22.95
N ALA A 721 12.48 3.61 23.56
CA ALA A 721 11.79 4.67 22.83
C ALA A 721 12.75 5.57 22.04
N ALA A 722 13.92 5.89 22.61
CA ALA A 722 14.91 6.70 21.90
C ALA A 722 15.50 5.97 20.69
N SER A 723 15.73 4.65 20.75
CA SER A 723 16.16 3.88 19.58
C SER A 723 15.10 3.82 18.51
N ASP A 724 13.85 3.58 18.88
CA ASP A 724 12.78 3.45 17.91
C ASP A 724 12.42 4.78 17.25
N ILE A 725 12.31 5.86 18.04
CA ILE A 725 12.11 7.22 17.51
C ILE A 725 13.22 7.55 16.52
N ALA A 726 14.47 7.23 16.84
CA ALA A 726 15.58 7.47 15.91
C ALA A 726 15.46 6.62 14.63
N GLY A 727 15.08 5.35 14.75
CA GLY A 727 14.84 4.45 13.60
C GLY A 727 13.76 5.00 12.66
N PHE A 728 12.57 5.27 13.19
CA PHE A 728 11.45 5.82 12.42
C PHE A 728 11.71 7.25 11.90
N SER A 729 12.45 8.07 12.64
CA SER A 729 12.85 9.41 12.16
C SER A 729 13.81 9.35 10.97
N MET A 730 14.59 8.28 10.80
CA MET A 730 15.40 8.11 9.57
C MET A 730 14.53 7.79 8.36
N ILE A 731 13.42 7.08 8.54
CA ILE A 731 12.44 6.85 7.48
C ILE A 731 11.73 8.16 7.13
N ALA A 732 11.49 9.04 8.11
CA ALA A 732 10.91 10.36 7.89
C ALA A 732 11.74 11.23 6.92
N LEU A 733 13.02 10.90 6.70
CA LEU A 733 13.92 11.55 5.73
C LEU A 733 13.85 10.92 4.32
N SER A 734 12.99 9.93 4.10
CA SER A 734 12.78 9.33 2.78
C SER A 734 12.22 10.38 1.82
N PRO A 735 12.68 10.40 0.56
CA PRO A 735 12.11 11.27 -0.48
C PRO A 735 10.68 10.88 -0.86
N MET A 736 10.28 9.63 -0.61
CA MET A 736 8.91 9.17 -0.86
C MET A 736 7.97 9.68 0.23
N GLY A 737 6.95 10.46 -0.14
CA GLY A 737 5.98 11.07 0.79
C GLY A 737 5.32 10.04 1.72
N LEU A 738 4.94 8.89 1.17
CA LEU A 738 4.35 7.76 1.90
C LEU A 738 5.23 7.27 3.08
N PHE A 739 6.52 7.07 2.84
CA PHE A 739 7.47 6.61 3.85
C PHE A 739 7.86 7.72 4.82
N SER A 740 7.97 8.96 4.33
CA SER A 740 8.23 10.11 5.18
C SER A 740 7.14 10.28 6.26
N ASN A 741 5.88 10.33 5.83
CA ASN A 741 4.72 10.44 6.72
C ASN A 741 4.64 9.27 7.70
N PHE A 742 4.86 8.04 7.21
CA PHE A 742 4.90 6.86 8.07
C PHE A 742 5.96 6.95 9.17
N GLY A 743 7.18 7.34 8.82
CA GLY A 743 8.28 7.53 9.76
C GLY A 743 7.98 8.59 10.81
N LEU A 744 7.44 9.74 10.37
CA LEU A 744 7.08 10.85 11.26
C LEU A 744 6.00 10.44 12.29
N PHE A 745 4.89 9.88 11.82
CA PHE A 745 3.78 9.52 12.71
C PHE A 745 4.11 8.30 13.58
N SER A 746 4.92 7.37 13.10
CA SER A 746 5.39 6.24 13.92
C SER A 746 6.37 6.71 15.02
N ALA A 747 7.25 7.68 14.74
CA ALA A 747 8.09 8.31 15.78
C ALA A 747 7.23 9.07 16.81
N ALA A 748 6.21 9.81 16.37
CA ALA A 748 5.27 10.49 17.26
C ALA A 748 4.48 9.51 18.14
N MET A 749 4.01 8.42 17.55
CA MET A 749 3.30 7.33 18.24
C MET A 749 4.12 6.73 19.38
N ILE A 750 5.42 6.49 19.15
CA ILE A 750 6.30 5.93 20.17
C ILE A 750 6.56 6.93 21.29
N ALA A 751 6.76 8.21 20.96
CA ALA A 751 6.88 9.26 21.96
C ALA A 751 5.61 9.35 22.84
N LEU A 752 4.43 9.30 22.22
CA LEU A 752 3.16 9.27 22.92
C LEU A 752 2.98 7.99 23.76
N SER A 753 3.40 6.83 23.27
CA SER A 753 3.34 5.55 23.98
C SER A 753 4.24 5.53 25.23
N LEU A 754 5.45 6.10 25.14
CA LEU A 754 6.33 6.27 26.29
C LEU A 754 5.66 7.17 27.36
N ILE A 755 5.07 8.29 26.95
CA ILE A 755 4.35 9.19 27.88
C ILE A 755 3.14 8.47 28.49
N ALA A 756 2.36 7.76 27.67
CA ALA A 756 1.21 7.00 28.11
C ALA A 756 1.59 5.93 29.14
N SER A 757 2.67 5.18 28.90
CA SER A 757 3.12 4.14 29.83
C SER A 757 3.56 4.70 31.20
N LEU A 758 4.32 5.80 31.22
CA LEU A 758 4.83 6.37 32.48
C LEU A 758 3.80 7.23 33.23
N VAL A 759 2.81 7.79 32.53
CA VAL A 759 1.83 8.72 33.11
C VAL A 759 0.42 8.13 33.17
N LEU A 760 -0.14 7.68 32.04
CA LEU A 760 -1.52 7.18 31.99
C LEU A 760 -1.63 5.80 32.64
N THR A 761 -0.71 4.88 32.35
CA THR A 761 -0.74 3.52 32.92
C THR A 761 -0.50 3.54 34.42
N THR A 762 0.44 4.36 34.90
CA THR A 762 0.69 4.54 36.34
C THR A 762 -0.50 5.20 37.04
N ALA A 763 -1.14 6.21 36.42
CA ALA A 763 -2.39 6.79 36.91
C ALA A 763 -3.52 5.75 37.00
N ALA A 764 -3.71 4.94 35.96
CA ALA A 764 -4.71 3.87 35.95
C ALA A 764 -4.45 2.83 37.06
N LEU A 765 -3.19 2.44 37.29
CA LEU A 765 -2.80 1.60 38.43
C LEU A 765 -3.15 2.24 39.78
N GLY A 766 -2.97 3.57 39.92
CA GLY A 766 -3.37 4.34 41.09
C GLY A 766 -4.88 4.31 41.38
N LEU A 767 -5.70 4.42 40.33
CA LEU A 767 -7.16 4.28 40.46
C LEU A 767 -7.55 2.89 40.93
N ILE A 768 -6.91 1.83 40.42
CA ILE A 768 -7.19 0.46 40.85
C ILE A 768 -6.72 0.19 42.28
N ALA A 769 -5.51 0.63 42.64
CA ALA A 769 -4.96 0.41 43.98
C ALA A 769 -5.82 1.06 45.08
N SER A 770 -6.53 2.14 44.77
CA SER A 770 -7.48 2.75 45.71
C SER A 770 -8.70 1.88 46.05
N LEU A 771 -9.02 0.91 45.19
CA LEU A 771 -10.15 -0.02 45.35
C LEU A 771 -9.76 -1.30 46.11
N ASP A 772 -8.47 -1.67 46.12
CA ASP A 772 -7.89 -2.81 46.84
C ASP A 772 -6.75 -2.32 47.77
N PRO A 773 -7.05 -1.85 49.00
CA PRO A 773 -6.06 -1.23 49.88
C PRO A 773 -4.94 -2.20 50.29
N ASP A 774 -3.76 -1.63 50.55
CA ASP A 774 -2.56 -2.39 50.94
C ASP A 774 -2.82 -3.31 52.15
N PRO A 775 -2.29 -4.55 52.13
CA PRO A 775 -2.38 -5.44 53.29
C PRO A 775 -1.71 -4.76 54.48
N VAL A 776 -2.45 -4.63 55.58
CA VAL A 776 -1.95 -4.05 56.83
C VAL A 776 -0.76 -4.89 57.32
N PRO A 777 0.42 -4.30 57.59
CA PRO A 777 1.55 -5.06 58.11
C PRO A 777 1.14 -5.75 59.42
N PRO A 778 1.66 -6.96 59.71
CA PRO A 778 1.41 -7.62 60.99
C PRO A 778 1.82 -6.65 62.11
N LEU A 779 0.91 -6.39 63.05
CA LEU A 779 1.24 -5.66 64.27
C LEU A 779 2.40 -6.41 64.94
N GLU A 780 3.58 -5.80 64.99
CA GLU A 780 4.63 -6.24 65.91
C GLU A 780 4.06 -6.12 67.33
N GLU A 781 3.74 -7.26 67.95
CA GLU A 781 3.50 -7.33 69.38
C GLU A 781 4.81 -6.95 70.08
N ALA A 782 4.74 -5.84 70.83
CA ALA A 782 5.84 -5.20 71.55
C ALA A 782 6.41 -6.04 72.71
#